data_AF-A0AAU6Y1Y9-F1
#
_entry.id   AF-A0AAU6Y1Y9-F1
#
_cell.length_a   1.000
_cell.length_b   1.000
_cell.length_c   1.000
_cell.angle_alpha   90.00
_cell.angle_beta   90.00
_cell.angle_gamma   90.00
#
_symmetry.space_group_name_H-M   'P 1'
#
loop_
_entity.id
_entity.type
_entity.pdbx_description
1 polymer ?
#
loop_
_entity_poly.entity_id
_entity_poly.type
_entity_poly.pdbx_seq_one_letter_code
_entity_poly.pdbx_strand_id
1 'polypeptide(L)'
;MSAEIIMKNKKILIALVAALSLGVAQAKNLPGRARDSMDVLKTVATLIPLDMKRVTQIAELLPPAPQGLGENYHNRTVWNKLYQDPAYTRVLEKAVLLLGKPFPAWDDEQYLMYFTKGTRTEGERMMSARSSWLIPLVWAECLENKGRFTGTIQMVLTELIHQKSWSLPAHDKTKQNIEGRYYTVDLGASVLAQNIAQALYLLDDKIPPSLRKEVLVQMNKHIFEPVLTSLRTGNNYHYWLTWTNNWNSVCLAGVTGAALALIPEPKERAKFVAIAERYSKNSIAGFTDEGYCTEGLGYYAYGFGHYILLRESVFKATNGHIDLFADPKIKRIAAYAPNLEIINDVYPYIADCHVGLKAPANILWYCSRTLGLGLTKYDTLSFKGQTADLIEDIMQVFPNSASESQIKAVNSSLSPGLRSYFKEAGVLVVRPLPGTRGKMGAALKGGNNNEIHNHNDVGSFSVVVGNEMLMGDPGGPFVYSAKTFGPERYTFKSIGSYGHPVPLVAGKDQQAGAAAQAVISKANFTDQRDEFTMDISSAYKVPNLTQLKRTFLYDRQDLSSLTVKDDFQFKAKANFEFALITRAGWRQTGPDSIEFDGEKEKMIAIIKTPKGFHIISEKIEENSPSFTRIGIVLDPSESGSITVTFKPITSL
;
A
#
# COMPACT_ATOMS: atom_id res chain seq x y z
N MET A 1 48.91 -34.35 -34.75
CA MET A 1 47.81 -33.35 -34.86
C MET A 1 47.47 -32.83 -33.47
N SER A 2 48.30 -31.96 -32.88
CA SER A 2 48.06 -31.46 -31.52
C SER A 2 49.04 -30.32 -31.18
N ALA A 3 48.94 -29.22 -31.92
CA ALA A 3 49.60 -27.95 -31.56
C ALA A 3 48.91 -26.73 -32.22
N GLU A 4 48.25 -26.90 -33.36
CA GLU A 4 47.55 -25.80 -34.06
C GLU A 4 46.13 -25.48 -33.53
N ILE A 5 45.51 -26.37 -32.75
CA ILE A 5 44.17 -26.14 -32.19
C ILE A 5 44.22 -25.29 -30.90
N ILE A 6 45.36 -25.24 -30.20
CA ILE A 6 45.51 -24.49 -28.94
C ILE A 6 45.85 -23.01 -29.18
N MET A 7 46.44 -22.65 -30.34
CA MET A 7 46.76 -21.25 -30.67
C MET A 7 45.57 -20.45 -31.22
N LYS A 8 44.54 -21.08 -31.80
CA LYS A 8 43.34 -20.38 -32.29
C LYS A 8 42.39 -19.95 -31.15
N ASN A 9 42.36 -20.68 -30.03
CA ASN A 9 41.48 -20.35 -28.91
C ASN A 9 42.05 -19.33 -27.90
N LYS A 10 43.37 -19.07 -27.88
CA LYS A 10 43.95 -17.99 -27.06
C LYS A 10 43.82 -16.59 -27.67
N LYS A 11 43.74 -16.46 -29.00
CA LYS A 11 43.55 -15.15 -29.67
C LYS A 11 42.11 -14.62 -29.60
N ILE A 12 41.12 -15.49 -29.50
CA ILE A 12 39.70 -15.09 -29.35
C ILE A 12 39.41 -14.64 -27.92
N LEU A 13 40.06 -15.23 -26.90
CA LEU A 13 39.86 -14.85 -25.50
C LEU A 13 40.56 -13.53 -25.13
N ILE A 14 41.67 -13.17 -25.80
CA ILE A 14 42.38 -11.90 -25.56
C ILE A 14 41.70 -10.71 -26.27
N ALA A 15 40.99 -10.95 -27.39
CA ALA A 15 40.21 -9.92 -28.08
C ALA A 15 38.90 -9.56 -27.35
N LEU A 16 38.29 -10.52 -26.63
CA LEU A 16 37.07 -10.26 -25.84
C LEU A 16 37.34 -9.54 -24.51
N VAL A 17 38.53 -9.67 -23.93
CA VAL A 17 38.90 -8.97 -22.69
C VAL A 17 39.39 -7.54 -22.95
N ALA A 18 39.96 -7.25 -24.12
CA ALA A 18 40.42 -5.90 -24.50
C ALA A 18 39.29 -4.95 -24.96
N ALA A 19 38.13 -5.47 -25.38
CA ALA A 19 36.97 -4.66 -25.77
C ALA A 19 36.06 -4.27 -24.59
N LEU A 20 36.29 -4.83 -23.40
CA LEU A 20 35.50 -4.57 -22.17
C LEU A 20 36.20 -3.65 -21.17
N SER A 21 37.42 -3.17 -21.47
CA SER A 21 38.25 -2.39 -20.52
C SER A 21 38.75 -1.04 -21.03
N LEU A 22 38.23 -0.53 -22.16
CA LEU A 22 38.57 0.79 -22.67
C LEU A 22 37.31 1.61 -22.91
N GLY A 23 36.84 2.24 -21.83
CA GLY A 23 35.69 3.15 -21.87
C GLY A 23 35.38 3.82 -20.53
N VAL A 24 36.37 3.98 -19.65
CA VAL A 24 36.23 4.79 -18.42
C VAL A 24 37.44 5.70 -18.31
N ALA A 25 37.37 6.87 -18.94
CA ALA A 25 37.93 8.12 -18.41
C ALA A 25 37.51 9.30 -19.31
N GLN A 26 37.05 10.37 -18.65
CA GLN A 26 36.75 11.71 -19.17
C GLN A 26 35.39 11.91 -19.87
N ALA A 27 34.34 12.03 -19.06
CA ALA A 27 33.21 12.93 -19.36
C ALA A 27 33.19 14.03 -18.30
N LYS A 28 33.59 15.24 -18.72
CA LYS A 28 33.45 16.50 -18.00
C LYS A 28 31.97 16.79 -17.71
N ASN A 29 31.74 17.55 -16.63
CA ASN A 29 30.49 18.18 -16.23
C ASN A 29 29.57 18.54 -17.41
N LEU A 30 28.36 17.96 -17.42
CA LEU A 30 27.19 18.43 -18.17
C LEU A 30 25.96 18.35 -17.24
N PRO A 31 25.15 19.42 -17.15
CA PRO A 31 23.97 19.44 -16.29
C PRO A 31 22.83 18.64 -16.91
N GLY A 32 22.07 17.93 -16.07
CA GLY A 32 20.68 17.54 -16.28
C GLY A 32 20.34 16.81 -17.58
N ARG A 33 20.47 15.48 -17.59
CA ARG A 33 19.57 14.61 -18.38
C ARG A 33 18.62 13.92 -17.42
N ALA A 34 17.33 14.13 -17.63
CA ALA A 34 16.26 13.44 -16.94
C ALA A 34 16.49 11.92 -17.04
N ARG A 35 16.38 11.22 -15.91
CA ARG A 35 16.38 9.76 -15.85
C ARG A 35 15.09 9.27 -16.49
N ASP A 36 15.17 8.82 -17.74
CA ASP A 36 14.06 8.17 -18.43
C ASP A 36 13.75 6.81 -17.77
N SER A 37 12.51 6.68 -17.25
CA SER A 37 11.85 5.54 -16.60
C SER A 37 12.64 4.79 -15.51
N MET A 38 12.39 5.12 -14.24
CA MET A 38 12.77 4.24 -13.12
C MET A 38 11.71 3.16 -12.92
N ASP A 39 12.07 1.92 -13.22
CA ASP A 39 11.32 0.74 -12.80
C ASP A 39 11.19 0.72 -11.26
N VAL A 40 9.99 0.95 -10.75
CA VAL A 40 9.70 0.96 -9.29
C VAL A 40 9.92 -0.41 -8.63
N LEU A 41 10.12 -1.47 -9.42
CA LEU A 41 10.51 -2.80 -8.93
C LEU A 41 12.02 -2.94 -8.73
N LYS A 42 12.81 -1.94 -9.15
CA LYS A 42 14.27 -2.01 -9.08
C LYS A 42 14.79 -1.67 -7.69
N THR A 43 15.39 -2.66 -7.04
CA THR A 43 16.12 -2.51 -5.77
C THR A 43 17.21 -1.43 -5.86
N VAL A 44 17.27 -0.56 -4.85
CA VAL A 44 18.29 0.50 -4.72
C VAL A 44 19.41 0.09 -3.76
N ALA A 45 19.06 -0.48 -2.61
CA ALA A 45 20.01 -1.01 -1.63
C ALA A 45 20.05 -2.54 -1.70
N THR A 46 21.14 -3.08 -2.23
CA THR A 46 21.38 -4.52 -2.29
C THR A 46 21.78 -5.08 -0.92
N LEU A 47 21.52 -6.37 -0.72
CA LEU A 47 21.89 -7.09 0.49
C LEU A 47 23.42 -7.19 0.61
N ILE A 48 23.97 -6.65 1.69
CA ILE A 48 25.40 -6.71 2.03
C ILE A 48 25.59 -7.01 3.53
N PRO A 49 26.77 -7.49 3.94
CA PRO A 49 27.14 -7.58 5.34
C PRO A 49 27.02 -6.23 6.06
N LEU A 50 26.74 -6.27 7.35
CA LEU A 50 26.54 -5.09 8.16
C LEU A 50 27.84 -4.26 8.30
N ASP A 51 27.76 -2.95 8.05
CA ASP A 51 28.88 -2.04 8.27
C ASP A 51 29.06 -1.76 9.76
N MET A 52 29.99 -2.49 10.38
CA MET A 52 30.26 -2.36 11.82
C MET A 52 30.86 -1.00 12.22
N LYS A 53 31.44 -0.25 11.28
CA LYS A 53 31.89 1.13 11.55
C LYS A 53 30.68 2.04 11.71
N ARG A 54 29.70 1.94 10.79
CA ARG A 54 28.44 2.69 10.91
C ARG A 54 27.64 2.28 12.15
N VAL A 55 27.61 0.99 12.49
CA VAL A 55 27.00 0.51 13.75
C VAL A 55 27.63 1.17 14.97
N THR A 56 28.95 1.27 15.03
CA THR A 56 29.65 1.90 16.17
C THR A 56 29.29 3.39 16.28
N GLN A 57 29.24 4.12 15.17
CA GLN A 57 28.81 5.52 15.14
C GLN A 57 27.36 5.69 15.61
N ILE A 58 26.47 4.79 15.19
CA ILE A 58 25.06 4.85 15.59
C ILE A 58 24.93 4.53 17.09
N ALA A 59 25.71 3.59 17.62
CA ALA A 59 25.66 3.24 19.04
C ALA A 59 25.96 4.43 19.95
N GLU A 60 26.85 5.35 19.53
CA GLU A 60 27.15 6.59 20.24
C GLU A 60 25.97 7.58 20.27
N LEU A 61 25.01 7.45 19.34
CA LEU A 61 23.81 8.29 19.27
C LEU A 61 22.64 7.73 20.09
N LEU A 62 22.70 6.46 20.49
CA LEU A 62 21.61 5.79 21.17
C LEU A 62 21.67 6.04 22.69
N PRO A 63 20.50 6.12 23.37
CA PRO A 63 20.47 6.14 24.83
C PRO A 63 21.12 4.87 25.39
N PRO A 64 21.67 4.87 26.62
CA PRO A 64 22.27 3.68 27.21
C PRO A 64 21.24 2.56 27.46
N ALA A 65 20.05 2.91 27.94
CA ALA A 65 18.95 1.98 28.18
C ALA A 65 18.08 1.79 26.92
N PRO A 66 17.43 0.63 26.75
CA PRO A 66 16.44 0.44 25.70
C PRO A 66 15.22 1.33 25.92
N GLN A 67 14.63 1.82 24.84
CA GLN A 67 13.49 2.74 24.86
C GLN A 67 12.52 2.42 23.73
N GLY A 68 11.23 2.32 24.07
CA GLY A 68 10.13 2.37 23.11
C GLY A 68 9.65 3.80 22.87
N LEU A 69 8.51 3.95 22.20
CA LEU A 69 7.85 5.26 22.08
C LEU A 69 7.00 5.57 23.33
N GLY A 70 6.78 6.87 23.58
CA GLY A 70 6.00 7.35 24.71
C GLY A 70 6.73 7.23 26.05
N GLU A 71 5.97 7.31 27.14
CA GLU A 71 6.50 7.21 28.52
C GLU A 71 5.97 5.94 29.19
N ASN A 72 6.81 5.29 29.99
CA ASN A 72 6.37 4.13 30.77
C ASN A 72 5.35 4.50 31.86
N TYR A 73 4.73 3.48 32.45
CA TYR A 73 3.63 3.65 33.39
C TYR A 73 4.02 4.41 34.67
N HIS A 74 5.32 4.57 34.97
CA HIS A 74 5.78 5.32 36.15
C HIS A 74 5.46 6.81 36.05
N ASN A 75 5.38 7.37 34.83
CA ASN A 75 5.05 8.78 34.62
C ASN A 75 3.54 9.06 34.85
N ARG A 76 3.14 9.12 36.12
CA ARG A 76 1.72 9.24 36.48
C ARG A 76 1.08 10.54 36.07
N THR A 77 1.85 11.62 35.91
CA THR A 77 1.33 12.89 35.41
C THR A 77 0.71 12.73 34.02
N VAL A 78 1.42 12.06 33.10
CA VAL A 78 0.94 11.86 31.73
C VAL A 78 -0.20 10.84 31.71
N TRP A 79 -0.01 9.70 32.34
CA TRP A 79 -0.99 8.62 32.29
C TRP A 79 -2.30 8.93 33.04
N ASN A 80 -2.27 9.69 34.14
CA ASN A 80 -3.50 10.11 34.83
C ASN A 80 -4.31 11.10 33.97
N LYS A 81 -3.65 11.94 33.17
CA LYS A 81 -4.33 12.82 32.21
C LYS A 81 -5.04 12.01 31.12
N LEU A 82 -4.41 10.94 30.62
CA LEU A 82 -5.04 10.03 29.67
C LEU A 82 -6.20 9.24 30.33
N TYR A 83 -6.04 8.79 31.57
CA TYR A 83 -7.08 8.08 32.32
C TYR A 83 -8.35 8.92 32.55
N GLN A 84 -8.20 10.23 32.71
CA GLN A 84 -9.32 11.17 32.85
C GLN A 84 -10.01 11.49 31.51
N ASP A 85 -9.40 11.16 30.37
CA ASP A 85 -9.97 11.44 29.06
C ASP A 85 -11.03 10.38 28.70
N PRO A 86 -12.30 10.76 28.48
CA PRO A 86 -13.38 9.81 28.22
C PRO A 86 -13.14 8.87 27.03
N ALA A 87 -12.27 9.26 26.09
CA ALA A 87 -11.88 8.44 24.95
C ALA A 87 -11.30 7.07 25.36
N TYR A 88 -10.73 6.95 26.56
CA TYR A 88 -10.15 5.70 27.06
C TYR A 88 -11.11 4.80 27.86
N THR A 89 -12.35 5.24 28.09
CA THR A 89 -13.36 4.43 28.81
C THR A 89 -13.56 3.07 28.14
N ARG A 90 -13.72 3.07 26.80
CA ARG A 90 -13.91 1.84 26.01
C ARG A 90 -12.70 0.90 26.08
N VAL A 91 -11.50 1.44 26.30
CA VAL A 91 -10.28 0.63 26.43
C VAL A 91 -10.30 -0.17 27.72
N LEU A 92 -10.70 0.47 28.82
CA LEU A 92 -10.87 -0.18 30.12
C LEU A 92 -11.98 -1.23 30.08
N GLU A 93 -13.12 -0.92 29.46
CA GLU A 93 -14.23 -1.87 29.29
C GLU A 93 -13.79 -3.11 28.53
N LYS A 94 -13.10 -2.95 27.40
CA LYS A 94 -12.54 -4.07 26.62
C LYS A 94 -11.60 -4.92 27.47
N ALA A 95 -10.68 -4.30 28.21
CA ALA A 95 -9.72 -5.01 29.04
C ALA A 95 -10.38 -5.83 30.16
N VAL A 96 -11.41 -5.27 30.82
CA VAL A 96 -12.17 -5.96 31.87
C VAL A 96 -12.88 -7.21 31.33
N LEU A 97 -13.39 -7.17 30.10
CA LEU A 97 -14.06 -8.32 29.47
C LEU A 97 -13.15 -9.52 29.22
N LEU A 98 -11.82 -9.32 29.21
CA LEU A 98 -10.82 -10.37 29.03
C LEU A 98 -10.45 -11.06 30.35
N LEU A 99 -10.70 -10.42 31.50
CA LEU A 99 -10.38 -10.99 32.80
C LEU A 99 -11.21 -12.26 33.07
N GLY A 100 -10.54 -13.32 33.52
CA GLY A 100 -11.18 -14.60 33.84
C GLY A 100 -11.72 -15.38 32.64
N LYS A 101 -11.48 -14.91 31.40
CA LYS A 101 -11.81 -15.68 30.18
C LYS A 101 -10.70 -16.68 29.87
N PRO A 102 -11.03 -17.84 29.26
CA PRO A 102 -10.01 -18.72 28.72
C PRO A 102 -9.26 -18.01 27.60
N PHE A 103 -7.94 -18.07 27.62
CA PHE A 103 -7.11 -17.55 26.54
C PHE A 103 -7.34 -18.37 25.26
N PRO A 104 -7.49 -17.76 24.07
CA PRO A 104 -7.73 -18.49 22.83
C PRO A 104 -6.62 -19.50 22.56
N ALA A 105 -6.96 -20.77 22.36
CA ALA A 105 -5.97 -21.82 22.12
C ALA A 105 -5.32 -21.69 20.73
N TRP A 106 -4.09 -22.17 20.61
CA TRP A 106 -3.47 -22.42 19.31
C TRP A 106 -4.10 -23.64 18.66
N ASP A 107 -4.35 -23.57 17.35
CA ASP A 107 -4.92 -24.66 16.56
C ASP A 107 -4.09 -24.89 15.29
N ASP A 108 -3.42 -26.05 15.23
CA ASP A 108 -2.60 -26.46 14.08
C ASP A 108 -3.45 -26.66 12.83
N GLU A 109 -4.67 -27.19 12.95
CA GLU A 109 -5.52 -27.45 11.79
C GLU A 109 -5.90 -26.14 11.12
N GLN A 110 -6.30 -25.13 11.92
CA GLN A 110 -6.62 -23.79 11.42
C GLN A 110 -5.40 -23.14 10.73
N TYR A 111 -4.21 -23.26 11.31
CA TYR A 111 -2.98 -22.76 10.68
C TYR A 111 -2.68 -23.50 9.37
N LEU A 112 -2.83 -24.82 9.36
CA LEU A 112 -2.48 -25.65 8.22
C LEU A 112 -3.51 -25.63 7.09
N MET A 113 -4.68 -24.99 7.29
CA MET A 113 -5.69 -24.83 6.23
C MET A 113 -5.18 -24.12 4.98
N TYR A 114 -4.13 -23.29 5.10
CA TYR A 114 -3.51 -22.68 3.92
C TYR A 114 -2.88 -23.74 3.00
N PHE A 115 -2.25 -24.77 3.55
CA PHE A 115 -1.58 -25.81 2.78
C PHE A 115 -2.55 -26.89 2.28
N THR A 116 -3.64 -27.12 3.02
CA THR A 116 -4.61 -28.19 2.69
C THR A 116 -5.78 -27.69 1.85
N LYS A 117 -6.23 -26.44 2.06
CA LYS A 117 -7.42 -25.85 1.41
C LYS A 117 -7.14 -24.52 0.70
N GLY A 118 -5.94 -23.95 0.83
CA GLY A 118 -5.60 -22.67 0.20
C GLY A 118 -6.20 -21.43 0.88
N THR A 119 -6.83 -21.57 2.05
CA THR A 119 -7.38 -20.46 2.84
C THR A 119 -6.43 -20.05 3.96
N ARG A 120 -6.23 -18.75 4.16
CA ARG A 120 -5.42 -18.20 5.26
C ARG A 120 -6.26 -17.66 6.42
N THR A 121 -7.56 -17.46 6.20
CA THR A 121 -8.43 -16.69 7.10
C THR A 121 -8.56 -17.32 8.48
N GLU A 122 -8.70 -18.63 8.56
CA GLU A 122 -8.88 -19.36 9.82
C GLU A 122 -7.63 -19.25 10.70
N GLY A 123 -6.46 -19.60 10.15
CA GLY A 123 -5.19 -19.48 10.87
C GLY A 123 -4.88 -18.05 11.31
N GLU A 124 -5.15 -17.06 10.46
CA GLU A 124 -4.93 -15.65 10.82
C GLU A 124 -5.91 -15.13 11.86
N ARG A 125 -7.19 -15.54 11.80
CA ARG A 125 -8.17 -15.23 12.84
C ARG A 125 -7.77 -15.85 14.18
N MET A 126 -7.29 -17.08 14.19
CA MET A 126 -6.78 -17.73 15.41
C MET A 126 -5.60 -16.95 16.00
N MET A 127 -4.61 -16.59 15.17
CA MET A 127 -3.46 -15.80 15.62
C MET A 127 -3.89 -14.42 16.13
N SER A 128 -4.81 -13.74 15.42
CA SER A 128 -5.35 -12.43 15.81
C SER A 128 -6.16 -12.49 17.11
N ALA A 129 -6.94 -13.56 17.31
CA ALA A 129 -7.69 -13.77 18.55
C ALA A 129 -6.75 -13.86 19.77
N ARG A 130 -5.56 -14.46 19.61
CA ARG A 130 -4.53 -14.51 20.65
C ARG A 130 -3.87 -13.14 20.87
N SER A 131 -3.34 -12.53 19.81
CA SER A 131 -2.54 -11.29 19.92
C SER A 131 -3.36 -10.07 20.33
N SER A 132 -4.65 -10.01 19.96
CA SER A 132 -5.55 -8.89 20.29
C SER A 132 -5.83 -8.70 21.78
N TRP A 133 -5.48 -9.66 22.64
CA TRP A 133 -5.60 -9.51 24.09
C TRP A 133 -4.59 -8.51 24.65
N LEU A 134 -3.37 -8.46 24.09
CA LEU A 134 -2.25 -7.74 24.69
C LEU A 134 -2.51 -6.24 24.78
N ILE A 135 -2.93 -5.62 23.68
CA ILE A 135 -3.04 -4.16 23.53
C ILE A 135 -4.00 -3.52 24.55
N PRO A 136 -5.30 -3.93 24.64
CA PRO A 136 -6.21 -3.31 25.59
C PRO A 136 -5.80 -3.55 27.05
N LEU A 137 -5.23 -4.72 27.38
CA LEU A 137 -4.75 -5.02 28.73
C LEU A 137 -3.58 -4.11 29.13
N VAL A 138 -2.59 -3.93 28.26
CA VAL A 138 -1.43 -3.05 28.50
C VAL A 138 -1.90 -1.62 28.70
N TRP A 139 -2.76 -1.11 27.81
CA TRP A 139 -3.35 0.23 27.96
C TRP A 139 -4.06 0.38 29.30
N ALA A 140 -4.94 -0.56 29.66
CA ALA A 140 -5.70 -0.50 30.89
C ALA A 140 -4.81 -0.51 32.15
N GLU A 141 -3.75 -1.33 32.16
CA GLU A 141 -2.80 -1.35 33.27
C GLU A 141 -1.98 -0.07 33.36
N CYS A 142 -1.53 0.50 32.23
CA CYS A 142 -0.83 1.79 32.23
C CYS A 142 -1.74 2.95 32.66
N LEU A 143 -3.03 2.92 32.29
CA LEU A 143 -4.01 3.93 32.68
C LEU A 143 -4.34 3.86 34.18
N GLU A 144 -4.72 2.68 34.70
CA GLU A 144 -5.18 2.52 36.08
C GLU A 144 -4.04 2.36 37.10
N ASN A 145 -2.96 1.67 36.71
CA ASN A 145 -1.84 1.28 37.58
C ASN A 145 -2.27 0.58 38.89
N LYS A 146 -3.20 -0.37 38.82
CA LYS A 146 -3.76 -1.08 39.98
C LYS A 146 -3.31 -2.54 40.11
N GLY A 147 -2.55 -3.07 39.15
CA GLY A 147 -2.08 -4.45 39.13
C GLY A 147 -3.13 -5.48 38.71
N ARG A 148 -4.39 -5.07 38.53
CA ARG A 148 -5.50 -5.98 38.22
C ARG A 148 -5.31 -6.73 36.90
N PHE A 149 -4.65 -6.13 35.91
CA PHE A 149 -4.44 -6.76 34.61
C PHE A 149 -3.07 -7.43 34.48
N THR A 150 -2.13 -7.12 35.38
CA THR A 150 -0.75 -7.59 35.31
C THR A 150 -0.63 -9.11 35.20
N GLY A 151 -1.39 -9.87 35.99
CA GLY A 151 -1.37 -11.34 35.91
C GLY A 151 -1.80 -11.87 34.54
N THR A 152 -2.88 -11.32 33.97
CA THR A 152 -3.36 -11.69 32.63
C THR A 152 -2.37 -11.27 31.55
N ILE A 153 -1.75 -10.09 31.66
CA ILE A 153 -0.72 -9.64 30.71
C ILE A 153 0.48 -10.59 30.72
N GLN A 154 0.97 -10.99 31.90
CA GLN A 154 2.09 -11.93 32.01
C GLN A 154 1.75 -13.29 31.39
N MET A 155 0.53 -13.80 31.60
CA MET A 155 0.03 -15.01 30.93
C MET A 155 0.01 -14.84 29.41
N VAL A 156 -0.59 -13.75 28.90
CA VAL A 156 -0.67 -13.47 27.45
C VAL A 156 0.72 -13.37 26.83
N LEU A 157 1.65 -12.65 27.46
CA LEU A 157 3.04 -12.55 26.99
C LEU A 157 3.70 -13.93 26.92
N THR A 158 3.53 -14.75 27.97
CA THR A 158 4.07 -16.12 28.02
C THR A 158 3.48 -16.98 26.91
N GLU A 159 2.18 -16.90 26.68
CA GLU A 159 1.48 -17.65 25.63
C GLU A 159 1.85 -17.23 24.21
N LEU A 160 2.07 -15.93 23.97
CA LEU A 160 2.45 -15.41 22.66
C LEU A 160 3.90 -15.77 22.31
N ILE A 161 4.84 -15.67 23.25
CA ILE A 161 6.24 -15.99 22.95
C ILE A 161 6.49 -17.49 22.75
N HIS A 162 5.60 -18.36 23.23
CA HIS A 162 5.68 -19.82 23.09
C HIS A 162 4.79 -20.40 21.98
N GLN A 163 4.02 -19.58 21.28
CA GLN A 163 3.20 -20.07 20.17
C GLN A 163 4.08 -20.64 19.04
N LYS A 164 3.59 -21.65 18.33
CA LYS A 164 4.40 -22.45 17.40
C LYS A 164 4.98 -21.65 16.24
N SER A 165 4.25 -20.66 15.73
CA SER A 165 4.70 -19.78 14.65
C SER A 165 4.31 -18.34 14.92
N TRP A 166 5.22 -17.42 14.64
CA TRP A 166 4.94 -15.98 14.68
C TRP A 166 4.56 -15.45 13.28
N SER A 167 4.85 -16.23 12.23
CA SER A 167 4.54 -15.89 10.84
C SER A 167 3.14 -16.33 10.45
N LEU A 168 2.52 -15.54 9.57
CA LEU A 168 1.20 -15.86 9.03
C LEU A 168 1.27 -17.15 8.18
N PRO A 169 0.21 -17.99 8.17
CA PRO A 169 0.21 -19.24 7.41
C PRO A 169 0.59 -19.10 5.94
N ALA A 170 0.12 -18.03 5.29
CA ALA A 170 0.39 -17.76 3.88
C ALA A 170 1.85 -17.39 3.59
N HIS A 171 2.60 -17.00 4.63
CA HIS A 171 3.98 -16.56 4.53
C HIS A 171 4.97 -17.66 4.95
N ASP A 172 4.52 -18.65 5.73
CA ASP A 172 5.29 -19.83 6.10
C ASP A 172 5.24 -20.92 5.01
N LYS A 173 5.53 -20.56 3.75
CA LYS A 173 5.27 -21.40 2.56
C LYS A 173 5.84 -22.82 2.62
N THR A 174 6.92 -23.04 3.38
CA THR A 174 7.58 -24.34 3.55
C THR A 174 7.37 -24.94 4.94
N LYS A 175 6.44 -24.41 5.74
CA LYS A 175 6.15 -24.81 7.13
C LYS A 175 7.37 -24.75 8.06
N GLN A 176 8.37 -23.97 7.71
CA GLN A 176 9.63 -23.92 8.45
C GLN A 176 9.48 -23.25 9.81
N ASN A 177 8.58 -22.26 9.93
CA ASN A 177 8.33 -21.56 11.19
C ASN A 177 7.51 -22.43 12.12
N ILE A 178 6.36 -22.96 11.66
CA ILE A 178 5.50 -23.82 12.50
C ILE A 178 6.19 -25.13 12.92
N GLU A 179 7.06 -25.69 12.07
CA GLU A 179 7.86 -26.89 12.40
C GLU A 179 9.14 -26.55 13.18
N GLY A 180 9.43 -25.26 13.42
CA GLY A 180 10.60 -24.80 14.16
C GLY A 180 11.96 -25.10 13.50
N ARG A 181 11.98 -25.37 12.19
CA ARG A 181 13.21 -25.70 11.42
C ARG A 181 14.06 -24.48 11.14
N TYR A 182 13.41 -23.38 10.76
CA TYR A 182 14.04 -22.09 10.48
C TYR A 182 13.01 -20.98 10.62
N TYR A 183 13.38 -19.86 11.24
CA TYR A 183 12.47 -18.75 11.46
C TYR A 183 12.70 -17.64 10.44
N THR A 184 11.61 -17.11 9.90
CA THR A 184 11.60 -15.94 9.02
C THR A 184 10.69 -14.88 9.58
N VAL A 185 11.11 -13.63 9.50
CA VAL A 185 10.29 -12.49 9.92
C VAL A 185 9.44 -12.03 8.75
N ASP A 186 8.13 -12.18 8.85
CA ASP A 186 7.14 -11.61 7.95
C ASP A 186 6.41 -10.43 8.62
N LEU A 187 5.39 -9.88 7.93
CA LEU A 187 4.56 -8.79 8.43
C LEU A 187 3.95 -9.10 9.81
N GLY A 188 3.42 -10.32 10.01
CA GLY A 188 2.79 -10.72 11.26
C GLY A 188 3.80 -10.83 12.40
N ALA A 189 4.93 -11.50 12.16
CA ALA A 189 5.98 -11.67 13.14
C ALA A 189 6.60 -10.33 13.55
N SER A 190 6.81 -9.40 12.61
CA SER A 190 7.39 -8.09 12.90
C SER A 190 6.46 -7.22 13.75
N VAL A 191 5.16 -7.20 13.44
CA VAL A 191 4.16 -6.42 14.21
C VAL A 191 3.95 -7.03 15.62
N LEU A 192 3.89 -8.36 15.72
CA LEU A 192 3.82 -9.05 17.01
C LEU A 192 5.04 -8.71 17.88
N ALA A 193 6.24 -8.79 17.31
CA ALA A 193 7.48 -8.49 18.01
C ALA A 193 7.50 -7.08 18.58
N GLN A 194 7.10 -6.10 17.76
CA GLN A 194 7.07 -4.70 18.14
C GLN A 194 6.07 -4.42 19.26
N ASN A 195 4.86 -4.99 19.18
CA ASN A 195 3.84 -4.79 20.20
C ASN A 195 4.21 -5.45 21.54
N ILE A 196 4.84 -6.64 21.53
CA ILE A 196 5.39 -7.25 22.75
C ILE A 196 6.50 -6.37 23.34
N ALA A 197 7.43 -5.91 22.51
CA ALA A 197 8.53 -5.06 22.95
C ALA A 197 8.05 -3.74 23.57
N GLN A 198 7.10 -3.07 22.93
CA GLN A 198 6.48 -1.85 23.43
C GLN A 198 5.71 -2.12 24.74
N ALA A 199 5.00 -3.24 24.86
CA ALA A 199 4.32 -3.61 26.11
C ALA A 199 5.29 -3.77 27.28
N LEU A 200 6.43 -4.42 27.07
CA LEU A 200 7.49 -4.52 28.08
C LEU A 200 8.04 -3.14 28.43
N TYR A 201 8.32 -2.28 27.45
CA TYR A 201 8.80 -0.93 27.72
C TYR A 201 7.82 -0.14 28.59
N LEU A 202 6.52 -0.14 28.24
CA LEU A 202 5.50 0.62 28.96
C LEU A 202 5.25 0.13 30.38
N LEU A 203 5.27 -1.18 30.59
CA LEU A 203 4.93 -1.80 31.88
C LEU A 203 6.11 -1.92 32.83
N ASP A 204 7.33 -1.70 32.36
CA ASP A 204 8.58 -1.72 33.14
C ASP A 204 8.62 -2.84 34.21
N ASP A 205 8.82 -2.50 35.48
CA ASP A 205 8.94 -3.43 36.61
C ASP A 205 7.65 -4.23 36.94
N LYS A 206 6.50 -3.97 36.28
CA LYS A 206 5.32 -4.86 36.38
C LYS A 206 5.51 -6.19 35.66
N ILE A 207 6.49 -6.28 34.75
CA ILE A 207 6.87 -7.53 34.11
C ILE A 207 8.13 -8.06 34.81
N PRO A 208 8.07 -9.27 35.42
CA PRO A 208 9.16 -9.77 36.23
C PRO A 208 10.42 -9.99 35.39
N PRO A 209 11.63 -9.83 35.97
CA PRO A 209 12.88 -9.99 35.24
C PRO A 209 13.04 -11.35 34.54
N SER A 210 12.48 -12.42 35.10
CA SER A 210 12.46 -13.75 34.48
C SER A 210 11.73 -13.76 33.14
N LEU A 211 10.50 -13.22 33.10
CA LEU A 211 9.71 -13.12 31.87
C LEU A 211 10.35 -12.15 30.87
N ARG A 212 10.92 -11.02 31.32
CA ARG A 212 11.67 -10.11 30.45
C ARG A 212 12.83 -10.82 29.75
N LYS A 213 13.60 -11.60 30.51
CA LYS A 213 14.72 -12.39 29.97
C LYS A 213 14.23 -13.44 28.97
N GLU A 214 13.14 -14.11 29.27
CA GLU A 214 12.54 -15.12 28.39
C GLU A 214 12.03 -14.51 27.08
N VAL A 215 11.33 -13.37 27.15
CA VAL A 215 10.93 -12.60 25.97
C VAL A 215 12.15 -12.24 25.12
N LEU A 216 13.23 -11.75 25.71
CA LEU A 216 14.45 -11.43 24.96
C LEU A 216 15.08 -12.67 24.29
N VAL A 217 15.05 -13.84 24.93
CA VAL A 217 15.51 -15.11 24.33
C VAL A 217 14.64 -15.47 23.11
N GLN A 218 13.32 -15.41 23.24
CA GLN A 218 12.41 -15.73 22.13
C GLN A 218 12.51 -14.71 20.99
N MET A 219 12.64 -13.41 21.29
CA MET A 219 12.87 -12.36 20.30
C MET A 219 14.20 -12.57 19.54
N ASN A 220 15.27 -12.94 20.24
CA ASN A 220 16.53 -13.26 19.59
C ASN A 220 16.38 -14.44 18.62
N LYS A 221 15.69 -15.50 19.04
CA LYS A 221 15.47 -16.72 18.25
C LYS A 221 14.57 -16.48 17.03
N HIS A 222 13.46 -15.76 17.20
CA HIS A 222 12.41 -15.64 16.20
C HIS A 222 12.55 -14.38 15.31
N ILE A 223 13.22 -13.33 15.79
CA ILE A 223 13.24 -12.01 15.13
C ILE A 223 14.66 -11.54 14.81
N PHE A 224 15.50 -11.36 15.83
CA PHE A 224 16.77 -10.65 15.67
C PHE A 224 17.85 -11.48 14.95
N GLU A 225 18.16 -12.68 15.44
CA GLU A 225 19.20 -13.53 14.84
C GLU A 225 18.85 -14.00 13.41
N PRO A 226 17.59 -14.32 13.07
CA PRO A 226 17.23 -14.62 11.68
C PRO A 226 17.57 -13.49 10.69
N VAL A 227 17.24 -12.25 11.02
CA VAL A 227 17.53 -11.08 10.18
C VAL A 227 19.04 -10.85 10.06
N LEU A 228 19.77 -10.91 11.18
CA LEU A 228 21.24 -10.80 11.19
C LEU A 228 21.91 -11.92 10.38
N THR A 229 21.35 -13.13 10.43
CA THR A 229 21.84 -14.28 9.66
C THR A 229 21.67 -14.07 8.16
N SER A 230 20.54 -13.49 7.69
CA SER A 230 20.38 -13.14 6.28
C SER A 230 21.45 -12.15 5.82
N LEU A 231 21.79 -11.14 6.63
CA LEU A 231 22.85 -10.18 6.31
C LEU A 231 24.24 -10.83 6.29
N ARG A 232 24.53 -11.71 7.25
CA ARG A 232 25.82 -12.40 7.36
C ARG A 232 26.05 -13.39 6.21
N THR A 233 25.01 -14.10 5.79
CA THR A 233 25.10 -15.19 4.80
C THR A 233 24.76 -14.75 3.38
N GLY A 234 24.09 -13.61 3.21
CA GLY A 234 23.57 -13.17 1.91
C GLY A 234 22.38 -13.98 1.41
N ASN A 235 21.72 -14.77 2.27
CA ASN A 235 20.53 -15.54 1.89
C ASN A 235 19.31 -14.63 1.64
N ASN A 236 18.31 -15.14 0.92
CA ASN A 236 17.10 -14.39 0.55
C ASN A 236 15.88 -14.71 1.44
N TYR A 237 16.08 -15.23 2.66
CA TYR A 237 14.95 -15.56 3.54
C TYR A 237 14.18 -14.32 4.03
N HIS A 238 14.86 -13.18 4.13
CA HIS A 238 14.27 -11.87 4.42
C HIS A 238 14.33 -10.97 3.18
N TYR A 239 13.76 -11.45 2.07
CA TYR A 239 13.74 -10.77 0.77
C TYR A 239 13.22 -9.33 0.85
N TRP A 240 12.35 -9.04 1.83
CA TRP A 240 11.79 -7.72 2.08
C TRP A 240 12.84 -6.65 2.40
N LEU A 241 14.06 -7.02 2.79
CA LEU A 241 15.18 -6.08 2.90
C LEU A 241 15.49 -5.41 1.56
N THR A 242 15.29 -6.13 0.45
CA THR A 242 15.65 -5.70 -0.92
C THR A 242 14.46 -5.42 -1.83
N TRP A 243 13.24 -5.76 -1.42
CA TRP A 243 12.04 -5.42 -2.19
C TRP A 243 11.61 -3.97 -2.02
N THR A 244 10.94 -3.46 -3.05
CA THR A 244 10.50 -2.08 -3.18
C THR A 244 8.99 -1.93 -2.94
N ASN A 245 8.46 -2.61 -1.92
CA ASN A 245 7.04 -2.56 -1.57
C ASN A 245 6.83 -2.40 -0.06
N ASN A 246 5.56 -2.39 0.36
CA ASN A 246 5.17 -2.23 1.76
C ASN A 246 5.89 -3.16 2.76
N TRP A 247 6.26 -4.39 2.37
CA TRP A 247 6.92 -5.34 3.27
C TRP A 247 8.22 -4.79 3.84
N ASN A 248 8.96 -4.02 3.05
CA ASN A 248 10.21 -3.40 3.51
C ASN A 248 9.96 -2.47 4.69
N SER A 249 9.00 -1.55 4.59
CA SER A 249 8.68 -0.60 5.65
C SER A 249 8.11 -1.29 6.89
N VAL A 250 7.17 -2.22 6.71
CA VAL A 250 6.49 -2.92 7.82
C VAL A 250 7.47 -3.76 8.63
N CYS A 251 8.25 -4.62 7.95
CA CYS A 251 9.20 -5.49 8.64
C CYS A 251 10.33 -4.68 9.29
N LEU A 252 10.86 -3.65 8.61
CA LEU A 252 11.89 -2.78 9.21
C LEU A 252 11.37 -2.04 10.44
N ALA A 253 10.15 -1.48 10.39
CA ALA A 253 9.52 -0.82 11.53
C ALA A 253 9.42 -1.78 12.72
N GLY A 254 8.87 -2.98 12.49
CA GLY A 254 8.64 -3.95 13.56
C GLY A 254 9.94 -4.47 14.19
N VAL A 255 10.90 -4.89 13.37
CA VAL A 255 12.19 -5.41 13.85
C VAL A 255 13.00 -4.33 14.55
N THR A 256 13.07 -3.12 13.99
CA THR A 256 13.86 -2.01 14.56
C THR A 256 13.23 -1.48 15.84
N GLY A 257 11.91 -1.30 15.86
CA GLY A 257 11.17 -0.89 17.06
C GLY A 257 11.33 -1.90 18.20
N ALA A 258 11.22 -3.21 17.89
CA ALA A 258 11.43 -4.25 18.88
C ALA A 258 12.88 -4.25 19.44
N ALA A 259 13.87 -4.08 18.57
CA ALA A 259 15.27 -4.00 18.99
C ALA A 259 15.53 -2.80 19.91
N LEU A 260 15.03 -1.61 19.53
CA LEU A 260 15.20 -0.38 20.30
C LEU A 260 14.60 -0.49 21.72
N ALA A 261 13.43 -1.12 21.84
CA ALA A 261 12.70 -1.24 23.10
C ALA A 261 13.14 -2.41 24.01
N LEU A 262 13.88 -3.41 23.51
CA LEU A 262 14.23 -4.62 24.29
C LEU A 262 15.71 -4.88 24.48
N ILE A 263 16.55 -4.63 23.46
CA ILE A 263 17.96 -5.05 23.51
C ILE A 263 18.72 -4.11 24.45
N PRO A 264 19.37 -4.59 25.53
CA PRO A 264 20.03 -3.70 26.51
C PRO A 264 21.31 -3.02 26.01
N GLU A 265 22.08 -3.68 25.15
CA GLU A 265 23.37 -3.20 24.67
C GLU A 265 23.20 -2.21 23.50
N PRO A 266 23.66 -0.94 23.62
CA PRO A 266 23.56 0.05 22.54
C PRO A 266 24.13 -0.42 21.21
N LYS A 267 25.28 -1.13 21.23
CA LYS A 267 25.91 -1.61 20.00
C LYS A 267 25.08 -2.66 19.26
N GLU A 268 24.33 -3.48 20.00
CA GLU A 268 23.42 -4.48 19.43
C GLU A 268 22.15 -3.81 18.88
N ARG A 269 21.59 -2.81 19.58
CA ARG A 269 20.48 -1.98 19.05
C ARG A 269 20.87 -1.27 17.75
N ALA A 270 22.08 -0.70 17.72
CA ALA A 270 22.58 0.06 16.58
C ALA A 270 22.67 -0.76 15.28
N LYS A 271 22.78 -2.10 15.37
CA LYS A 271 22.70 -2.97 14.18
C LYS A 271 21.39 -2.80 13.45
N PHE A 272 20.27 -2.77 14.16
CA PHE A 272 18.93 -2.67 13.58
C PHE A 272 18.65 -1.27 13.02
N VAL A 273 19.15 -0.23 13.67
CA VAL A 273 19.09 1.13 13.13
C VAL A 273 19.92 1.27 11.85
N ALA A 274 21.12 0.67 11.79
CA ALA A 274 21.93 0.63 10.56
C ALA A 274 21.24 -0.13 9.42
N ILE A 275 20.55 -1.23 9.73
CA ILE A 275 19.72 -1.99 8.78
C ILE A 275 18.58 -1.11 8.26
N ALA A 276 17.84 -0.45 9.16
CA ALA A 276 16.76 0.48 8.80
C ALA A 276 17.25 1.63 7.91
N GLU A 277 18.32 2.32 8.30
CA GLU A 277 18.89 3.45 7.56
C GLU A 277 19.28 3.03 6.12
N ARG A 278 19.83 1.83 5.97
CA ARG A 278 20.25 1.32 4.67
C ARG A 278 19.06 0.90 3.80
N TYR A 279 18.23 -0.01 4.32
CA TYR A 279 17.29 -0.77 3.50
C TYR A 279 15.94 -0.08 3.34
N SER A 280 15.59 0.88 4.20
CA SER A 280 14.33 1.66 4.08
C SER A 280 14.24 2.42 2.75
N LYS A 281 15.38 2.73 2.12
CA LYS A 281 15.47 3.34 0.77
C LYS A 281 14.76 2.51 -0.30
N ASN A 282 14.65 1.19 -0.13
CA ASN A 282 13.98 0.33 -1.09
C ASN A 282 12.47 0.56 -1.10
N SER A 283 11.82 0.70 0.07
CA SER A 283 10.39 1.07 0.10
C SER A 283 10.10 2.39 -0.61
N ILE A 284 10.99 3.39 -0.47
CA ILE A 284 10.86 4.70 -1.12
C ILE A 284 11.05 4.61 -2.64
N ALA A 285 11.88 3.68 -3.10
CA ALA A 285 12.02 3.38 -4.53
C ALA A 285 10.76 2.76 -5.15
N GLY A 286 9.89 2.16 -4.33
CA GLY A 286 8.61 1.58 -4.75
C GLY A 286 7.55 2.59 -5.20
N PHE A 287 7.71 3.86 -4.81
CA PHE A 287 6.87 4.94 -5.29
C PHE A 287 7.44 5.51 -6.59
N THR A 288 6.58 5.99 -7.48
CA THR A 288 7.05 6.77 -8.64
C THR A 288 7.78 8.03 -8.19
N ASP A 289 8.56 8.67 -9.07
CA ASP A 289 9.25 9.90 -8.66
C ASP A 289 8.29 11.04 -8.33
N GLU A 290 7.06 10.99 -8.82
CA GLU A 290 5.94 11.89 -8.48
C GLU A 290 5.27 11.56 -7.14
N GLY A 291 5.65 10.44 -6.50
CA GLY A 291 5.12 9.98 -5.22
C GLY A 291 3.92 9.05 -5.32
N TYR A 292 3.54 8.61 -6.53
CA TYR A 292 2.41 7.69 -6.72
C TYR A 292 2.70 6.31 -6.12
N CYS A 293 1.72 5.77 -5.39
CA CYS A 293 1.76 4.39 -4.89
C CYS A 293 1.06 3.46 -5.88
N THR A 294 1.82 2.57 -6.52
CA THR A 294 1.28 1.59 -7.49
C THR A 294 0.41 0.53 -6.83
N GLU A 295 0.60 0.29 -5.53
CA GLU A 295 -0.20 -0.66 -4.72
C GLU A 295 -1.60 -0.14 -4.36
N GLY A 296 -1.88 1.14 -4.62
CA GLY A 296 -3.14 1.81 -4.28
C GLY A 296 -3.17 2.43 -2.88
N LEU A 297 -4.25 3.16 -2.58
CA LEU A 297 -4.34 4.00 -1.38
C LEU A 297 -4.32 3.21 -0.06
N GLY A 298 -4.86 1.98 -0.04
CA GLY A 298 -4.83 1.12 1.15
C GLY A 298 -3.41 0.70 1.53
N TYR A 299 -2.63 0.24 0.54
CA TYR A 299 -1.23 -0.14 0.75
C TYR A 299 -0.31 1.07 0.94
N TYR A 300 -0.66 2.24 0.40
CA TYR A 300 -0.03 3.50 0.80
C TYR A 300 -0.19 3.73 2.31
N ALA A 301 -1.43 3.67 2.83
CA ALA A 301 -1.68 3.88 4.25
C ALA A 301 -0.92 2.85 5.10
N TYR A 302 -0.93 1.59 4.70
CA TYR A 302 -0.22 0.53 5.40
C TYR A 302 1.31 0.71 5.33
N GLY A 303 1.91 0.67 4.14
CA GLY A 303 3.36 0.73 3.97
C GLY A 303 3.97 2.05 4.42
N PHE A 304 3.42 3.19 3.98
CA PHE A 304 3.96 4.51 4.34
C PHE A 304 3.67 4.88 5.80
N GLY A 305 2.57 4.38 6.38
CA GLY A 305 2.31 4.48 7.82
C GLY A 305 3.40 3.78 8.65
N HIS A 306 3.77 2.55 8.28
CA HIS A 306 4.89 1.86 8.93
C HIS A 306 6.25 2.53 8.64
N TYR A 307 6.43 3.17 7.48
CA TYR A 307 7.63 3.96 7.22
C TYR A 307 7.73 5.18 8.15
N ILE A 308 6.60 5.86 8.43
CA ILE A 308 6.53 6.94 9.43
C ILE A 308 6.88 6.40 10.82
N LEU A 309 6.32 5.26 11.20
CA LEU A 309 6.60 4.62 12.50
C LEU A 309 8.09 4.24 12.64
N LEU A 310 8.70 3.69 11.59
CA LEU A 310 10.13 3.42 11.54
C LEU A 310 10.95 4.71 11.69
N ARG A 311 10.59 5.74 10.92
CA ARG A 311 11.25 7.04 10.98
C ARG A 311 11.18 7.62 12.37
N GLU A 312 10.01 7.64 13.01
CA GLU A 312 9.84 8.24 14.33
C GLU A 312 10.60 7.48 15.41
N SER A 313 10.60 6.13 15.35
CA SER A 313 11.37 5.29 16.26
C SER A 313 12.88 5.58 16.17
N VAL A 314 13.42 5.67 14.95
CA VAL A 314 14.84 5.99 14.72
C VAL A 314 15.16 7.44 15.09
N PHE A 315 14.29 8.38 14.71
CA PHE A 315 14.47 9.80 14.95
C PHE A 315 14.52 10.10 16.45
N LYS A 316 13.56 9.58 17.23
CA LYS A 316 13.56 9.74 18.70
C LYS A 316 14.75 9.04 19.35
N ALA A 317 15.05 7.79 18.97
CA ALA A 317 16.15 7.03 19.56
C ALA A 317 17.54 7.64 19.29
N THR A 318 17.69 8.41 18.22
CA THR A 318 18.94 9.09 17.86
C THR A 318 18.90 10.60 18.15
N ASN A 319 17.89 11.09 18.86
CA ASN A 319 17.68 12.51 19.15
C ASN A 319 17.78 13.40 17.88
N GLY A 320 17.16 12.95 16.79
CA GLY A 320 17.08 13.65 15.51
C GLY A 320 18.30 13.58 14.61
N HIS A 321 19.38 12.88 15.01
CA HIS A 321 20.60 12.77 14.20
C HIS A 321 20.41 11.92 12.94
N ILE A 322 19.47 10.97 12.95
CA ILE A 322 19.09 10.18 11.79
C ILE A 322 17.62 10.46 11.48
N ASP A 323 17.37 11.09 10.33
CA ASP A 323 16.03 11.35 9.82
C ASP A 323 15.81 10.70 8.45
N LEU A 324 14.94 9.70 8.40
CA LEU A 324 14.56 9.04 7.15
C LEU A 324 13.72 9.94 6.23
N PHE A 325 13.19 11.04 6.73
CA PHE A 325 12.45 12.04 5.95
C PHE A 325 13.35 13.04 5.20
N ALA A 326 14.68 12.91 5.30
CA ALA A 326 15.62 13.81 4.63
C ALA A 326 15.53 13.76 3.09
N ASP A 327 14.97 12.69 2.50
CA ASP A 327 14.78 12.58 1.05
C ASP A 327 13.61 13.47 0.57
N PRO A 328 13.84 14.42 -0.37
CA PRO A 328 12.78 15.25 -0.93
C PRO A 328 11.61 14.49 -1.57
N LYS A 329 11.81 13.24 -2.00
CA LYS A 329 10.77 12.36 -2.54
C LYS A 329 9.67 12.07 -1.51
N ILE A 330 10.00 12.07 -0.21
CA ILE A 330 9.05 11.84 0.88
C ILE A 330 7.93 12.89 0.87
N LYS A 331 8.24 14.16 0.59
CA LYS A 331 7.21 15.20 0.49
C LYS A 331 6.21 14.95 -0.64
N ARG A 332 6.67 14.35 -1.75
CA ARG A 332 5.80 13.98 -2.88
C ARG A 332 4.98 12.74 -2.58
N ILE A 333 5.56 11.73 -1.93
CA ILE A 333 4.84 10.55 -1.41
C ILE A 333 3.76 10.99 -0.41
N ALA A 334 4.06 11.92 0.49
CA ALA A 334 3.10 12.46 1.44
C ALA A 334 1.95 13.24 0.77
N ALA A 335 2.20 13.81 -0.43
CA ALA A 335 1.20 14.49 -1.24
C ALA A 335 0.33 13.54 -2.08
N TYR A 336 0.64 12.24 -2.11
CA TYR A 336 -0.09 11.24 -2.91
C TYR A 336 -1.59 11.23 -2.62
N ALA A 337 -1.99 11.00 -1.37
CA ALA A 337 -3.41 10.92 -1.02
C ALA A 337 -4.16 12.22 -1.35
N PRO A 338 -3.71 13.43 -0.94
CA PRO A 338 -4.36 14.68 -1.38
C PRO A 338 -4.49 14.82 -2.91
N ASN A 339 -3.47 14.42 -3.66
CA ASN A 339 -3.47 14.49 -5.12
C ASN A 339 -4.31 13.39 -5.79
N LEU A 340 -4.59 12.28 -5.10
CA LEU A 340 -5.41 11.18 -5.62
C LEU A 340 -6.92 11.40 -5.40
N GLU A 341 -7.32 12.30 -4.49
CA GLU A 341 -8.72 12.58 -4.17
C GLU A 341 -9.47 13.03 -5.43
N ILE A 342 -10.55 12.36 -5.84
CA ILE A 342 -11.33 12.80 -7.01
C ILE A 342 -12.07 14.08 -6.65
N ILE A 343 -13.05 13.98 -5.77
CA ILE A 343 -13.78 15.10 -5.16
C ILE A 343 -14.37 14.64 -3.83
N ASN A 344 -14.60 15.56 -2.90
CA ASN A 344 -15.39 15.35 -1.67
C ASN A 344 -14.98 14.10 -0.88
N ASP A 345 -13.67 13.88 -0.70
CA ASP A 345 -13.12 12.74 0.04
C ASP A 345 -13.47 11.36 -0.59
N VAL A 346 -13.69 11.33 -1.91
CA VAL A 346 -13.86 10.09 -2.69
C VAL A 346 -12.58 9.81 -3.48
N TYR A 347 -12.09 8.57 -3.37
CA TYR A 347 -10.85 8.11 -3.97
C TYR A 347 -11.11 7.00 -4.99
N PRO A 348 -10.27 6.86 -6.03
CA PRO A 348 -10.37 5.75 -6.97
C PRO A 348 -9.98 4.42 -6.31
N TYR A 349 -10.63 3.33 -6.71
CA TYR A 349 -10.36 1.98 -6.20
C TYR A 349 -9.37 1.23 -7.09
N ILE A 350 -8.26 1.89 -7.43
CA ILE A 350 -7.18 1.32 -8.26
C ILE A 350 -6.36 0.33 -7.44
N ALA A 351 -5.93 -0.77 -8.08
CA ALA A 351 -5.22 -1.88 -7.45
C ALA A 351 -6.05 -2.53 -6.33
N ASP A 352 -5.41 -3.18 -5.36
CA ASP A 352 -6.08 -3.82 -4.22
C ASP A 352 -6.61 -2.80 -3.17
N CYS A 353 -7.22 -1.70 -3.62
CA CYS A 353 -7.84 -0.65 -2.79
C CYS A 353 -9.31 -0.97 -2.53
N HIS A 354 -9.72 -1.01 -1.25
CA HIS A 354 -11.12 -1.31 -0.89
C HIS A 354 -12.08 -0.15 -1.20
N VAL A 355 -13.31 -0.52 -1.55
CA VAL A 355 -14.41 0.42 -1.76
C VAL A 355 -14.64 1.27 -0.49
N GLY A 356 -14.80 2.57 -0.67
CA GLY A 356 -15.09 3.51 0.41
C GLY A 356 -13.90 3.91 1.28
N LEU A 357 -12.68 3.46 0.96
CA LEU A 357 -11.47 3.87 1.67
C LEU A 357 -11.31 5.40 1.65
N LYS A 358 -10.93 5.96 2.81
CA LYS A 358 -10.67 7.38 2.99
C LYS A 358 -9.19 7.68 3.12
N ALA A 359 -8.84 8.97 3.03
CA ALA A 359 -7.49 9.41 3.27
C ALA A 359 -7.03 9.01 4.69
N PRO A 360 -5.79 8.51 4.87
CA PRO A 360 -5.28 8.16 6.19
C PRO A 360 -4.98 9.44 7.00
N ALA A 361 -5.95 9.86 7.82
CA ALA A 361 -5.91 11.16 8.51
C ALA A 361 -4.71 11.30 9.47
N ASN A 362 -4.31 10.22 10.14
CA ASN A 362 -3.11 10.14 10.99
C ASN A 362 -1.82 10.41 10.22
N ILE A 363 -1.68 9.82 9.04
CA ILE A 363 -0.53 10.02 8.15
C ILE A 363 -0.51 11.46 7.63
N LEU A 364 -1.66 11.98 7.21
CA LEU A 364 -1.75 13.35 6.68
C LEU A 364 -1.56 14.41 7.76
N TRP A 365 -2.03 14.19 8.98
CA TRP A 365 -1.70 15.01 10.14
C TRP A 365 -0.19 15.01 10.37
N TYR A 366 0.42 13.83 10.49
CA TYR A 366 1.85 13.70 10.76
C TYR A 366 2.69 14.41 9.69
N CYS A 367 2.44 14.10 8.41
CA CYS A 367 3.17 14.67 7.29
C CYS A 367 2.93 16.17 7.11
N SER A 368 1.70 16.67 7.32
CA SER A 368 1.43 18.10 7.22
C SER A 368 2.29 18.88 8.22
N ARG A 369 2.36 18.36 9.46
CA ARG A 369 3.09 18.93 10.58
C ARG A 369 4.62 18.81 10.44
N THR A 370 5.14 17.69 9.93
CA THR A 370 6.61 17.48 9.81
C THR A 370 7.20 17.97 8.50
N LEU A 371 6.46 17.93 7.39
CA LEU A 371 6.95 18.28 6.05
C LEU A 371 6.44 19.64 5.54
N GLY A 372 5.56 20.29 6.30
CA GLY A 372 4.95 21.56 5.94
C GLY A 372 4.14 21.44 4.65
N LEU A 373 3.15 20.54 4.64
CA LEU A 373 2.21 20.41 3.51
C LEU A 373 1.09 21.45 3.54
N GLY A 374 0.86 22.08 4.70
CA GLY A 374 -0.21 23.08 4.85
C GLY A 374 -1.60 22.48 4.72
N LEU A 375 -1.79 21.22 5.12
CA LEU A 375 -3.09 20.56 5.12
C LEU A 375 -3.84 20.90 6.41
N THR A 376 -4.32 22.14 6.50
CA THR A 376 -4.94 22.72 7.70
C THR A 376 -6.11 21.90 8.25
N LYS A 377 -6.84 21.17 7.38
CA LYS A 377 -7.93 20.26 7.80
C LYS A 377 -7.45 19.11 8.70
N TYR A 378 -6.18 18.74 8.61
CA TYR A 378 -5.60 17.66 9.42
C TYR A 378 -4.79 18.18 10.61
N ASP A 379 -4.17 19.37 10.54
CA ASP A 379 -3.18 19.88 11.51
C ASP A 379 -3.63 19.94 12.98
N THR A 380 -4.95 19.91 13.20
CA THR A 380 -5.60 20.03 14.52
C THR A 380 -6.24 18.73 15.00
N LEU A 381 -6.14 17.64 14.24
CA LEU A 381 -6.71 16.35 14.62
C LEU A 381 -6.02 15.74 15.84
N SER A 382 -6.78 14.89 16.54
CA SER A 382 -6.32 14.10 17.67
C SER A 382 -6.80 12.66 17.51
N PHE A 383 -5.95 11.70 17.86
CA PHE A 383 -6.16 10.26 17.63
C PHE A 383 -6.24 9.46 18.94
N LYS A 384 -6.70 10.08 20.03
CA LYS A 384 -6.82 9.43 21.34
C LYS A 384 -7.86 8.30 21.37
N GLY A 385 -7.69 7.36 22.30
CA GLY A 385 -8.65 6.28 22.56
C GLY A 385 -8.62 5.12 21.56
N GLN A 386 -7.64 5.11 20.64
CA GLN A 386 -7.42 4.00 19.73
C GLN A 386 -6.74 2.81 20.45
N THR A 387 -7.01 1.60 19.96
CA THR A 387 -6.53 0.32 20.52
C THR A 387 -6.24 -0.72 19.43
N ALA A 388 -5.88 -0.24 18.23
CA ALA A 388 -5.70 -1.11 17.07
C ALA A 388 -4.27 -1.66 16.99
N ASP A 389 -3.28 -0.82 17.30
CA ASP A 389 -1.86 -1.17 17.34
C ASP A 389 -1.19 -0.40 18.47
N LEU A 390 -0.51 -1.08 19.41
CA LEU A 390 -0.05 -0.44 20.63
C LEU A 390 0.98 0.65 20.34
N ILE A 391 1.95 0.39 19.46
CA ILE A 391 3.01 1.38 19.24
C ILE A 391 2.54 2.54 18.39
N GLU A 392 1.68 2.31 17.39
CA GLU A 392 1.09 3.39 16.60
C GLU A 392 0.22 4.27 17.51
N ASP A 393 -0.68 3.67 18.29
CA ASP A 393 -1.58 4.40 19.20
C ASP A 393 -0.78 5.25 20.22
N ILE A 394 0.32 4.69 20.76
CA ILE A 394 1.23 5.41 21.66
C ILE A 394 1.94 6.55 20.93
N MET A 395 2.47 6.32 19.73
CA MET A 395 3.09 7.37 18.92
C MET A 395 2.15 8.55 18.73
N GLN A 396 0.86 8.31 18.49
CA GLN A 396 -0.11 9.35 18.18
C GLN A 396 -0.52 10.23 19.37
N VAL A 397 -0.34 9.77 20.62
CA VAL A 397 -0.85 10.46 21.81
C VAL A 397 0.22 10.98 22.76
N PHE A 398 1.46 10.50 22.62
CA PHE A 398 2.64 11.03 23.29
C PHE A 398 3.38 12.04 22.40
N PRO A 399 4.22 12.92 22.98
CA PRO A 399 5.01 13.88 22.21
C PRO A 399 5.87 13.20 21.14
N ASN A 400 5.53 13.46 19.88
CA ASN A 400 6.24 13.02 18.69
C ASN A 400 6.67 14.23 17.84
N SER A 401 7.51 13.99 16.83
CA SER A 401 8.03 15.03 15.94
C SER A 401 6.95 15.91 15.29
N ALA A 402 5.77 15.36 14.99
CA ALA A 402 4.65 16.12 14.42
C ALA A 402 3.97 17.01 15.47
N SER A 403 3.72 16.49 16.67
CA SER A 403 3.09 17.24 17.77
C SER A 403 3.99 18.34 18.32
N GLU A 404 5.31 18.13 18.28
CA GLU A 404 6.34 19.08 18.74
C GLU A 404 6.67 20.13 17.67
N SER A 405 6.32 19.88 16.40
CA SER A 405 6.51 20.88 15.35
C SER A 405 5.58 22.06 15.55
N GLN A 406 6.07 23.26 15.28
CA GLN A 406 5.24 24.46 15.24
C GLN A 406 4.36 24.41 13.98
N ILE A 407 3.06 24.73 14.11
CA ILE A 407 2.22 25.03 12.94
C ILE A 407 2.78 26.31 12.33
N LYS A 408 3.68 26.19 11.37
CA LYS A 408 4.18 27.35 10.63
C LYS A 408 3.04 27.86 9.74
N ALA A 409 2.82 29.17 9.71
CA ALA A 409 2.01 29.79 8.67
C ALA A 409 2.63 29.40 7.32
N VAL A 410 2.01 28.46 6.61
CA VAL A 410 2.57 27.95 5.36
C VAL A 410 2.23 28.95 4.26
N ASN A 411 3.25 29.45 3.56
CA ASN A 411 3.07 30.36 2.42
C ASN A 411 2.32 29.70 1.23
N SER A 412 2.17 28.36 1.24
CA SER A 412 1.38 27.61 0.27
C SER A 412 0.73 26.37 0.91
N SER A 413 -0.60 26.31 0.88
CA SER A 413 -1.38 25.10 1.20
C SER A 413 -1.30 24.14 0.03
N LEU A 414 -0.99 22.86 0.27
CA LEU A 414 -1.19 21.83 -0.75
C LEU A 414 -2.67 21.80 -1.12
N SER A 415 -2.96 22.09 -2.38
CA SER A 415 -4.29 22.00 -2.98
C SER A 415 -4.14 21.27 -4.31
N PRO A 416 -4.89 20.18 -4.53
CA PRO A 416 -4.70 19.35 -5.71
C PRO A 416 -5.28 20.00 -6.99
N GLY A 417 -5.88 21.19 -6.88
CA GLY A 417 -6.33 22.01 -8.00
C GLY A 417 -7.34 21.31 -8.92
N LEU A 418 -7.36 21.72 -10.19
CA LEU A 418 -8.29 21.16 -11.19
C LEU A 418 -7.96 19.72 -11.59
N ARG A 419 -6.69 19.31 -11.44
CA ARG A 419 -6.23 17.98 -11.83
C ARG A 419 -4.91 17.60 -11.16
N SER A 420 -4.70 16.31 -11.05
CA SER A 420 -3.42 15.72 -10.61
C SER A 420 -3.03 14.66 -11.62
N TYR A 421 -1.89 14.83 -12.28
CA TYR A 421 -1.39 13.90 -13.28
C TYR A 421 -0.13 13.23 -12.76
N PHE A 422 -0.20 11.91 -12.56
CA PHE A 422 0.93 11.06 -12.26
C PHE A 422 1.41 10.44 -13.58
N LYS A 423 2.28 11.18 -14.28
CA LYS A 423 2.75 10.84 -15.62
C LYS A 423 3.40 9.47 -15.68
N GLU A 424 4.21 9.09 -14.69
CA GLU A 424 4.89 7.79 -14.67
C GLU A 424 3.92 6.63 -14.47
N ALA A 425 2.88 6.84 -13.66
CA ALA A 425 1.82 5.85 -13.45
C ALA A 425 0.79 5.85 -14.59
N GLY A 426 0.76 6.89 -15.43
CA GLY A 426 -0.29 7.11 -16.42
C GLY A 426 -1.66 7.33 -15.79
N VAL A 427 -1.73 7.93 -14.60
CA VAL A 427 -2.98 8.17 -13.86
C VAL A 427 -3.31 9.65 -13.82
N LEU A 428 -4.52 10.01 -14.24
CA LEU A 428 -5.01 11.39 -14.23
C LEU A 428 -6.28 11.49 -13.37
N VAL A 429 -6.26 12.36 -12.37
CA VAL A 429 -7.45 12.77 -11.62
C VAL A 429 -7.90 14.13 -12.13
N VAL A 430 -9.18 14.28 -12.44
CA VAL A 430 -9.80 15.52 -12.93
C VAL A 430 -10.96 15.93 -12.04
N ARG A 431 -11.03 17.24 -11.74
CA ARG A 431 -11.96 17.83 -10.76
C ARG A 431 -12.74 18.99 -11.39
N PRO A 432 -13.95 19.32 -10.92
CA PRO A 432 -14.70 20.47 -11.40
C PRO A 432 -14.00 21.79 -11.04
N LEU A 433 -14.40 22.89 -11.69
CA LEU A 433 -13.90 24.22 -11.35
C LEU A 433 -14.45 24.65 -9.97
N PRO A 434 -13.61 24.98 -8.97
CA PRO A 434 -14.08 25.40 -7.66
C PRO A 434 -15.05 26.60 -7.73
N GLY A 435 -16.08 26.61 -6.89
CA GLY A 435 -17.07 27.68 -6.85
C GLY A 435 -18.11 27.65 -7.99
N THR A 436 -18.11 26.61 -8.83
CA THR A 436 -19.13 26.41 -9.87
C THR A 436 -20.17 25.38 -9.47
N ARG A 437 -21.17 25.15 -10.33
CA ARG A 437 -22.14 24.06 -10.21
C ARG A 437 -21.56 22.68 -10.55
N GLY A 438 -20.28 22.58 -10.93
CA GLY A 438 -19.65 21.31 -11.28
C GLY A 438 -19.73 20.30 -10.14
N LYS A 439 -20.35 19.15 -10.41
CA LYS A 439 -20.58 18.08 -9.41
C LYS A 439 -19.83 16.79 -9.73
N MET A 440 -19.36 16.63 -10.96
CA MET A 440 -18.67 15.42 -11.39
C MET A 440 -17.16 15.58 -11.26
N GLY A 441 -16.46 14.52 -10.92
CA GLY A 441 -15.01 14.36 -11.07
C GLY A 441 -14.68 12.95 -11.55
N ALA A 442 -13.46 12.71 -12.01
CA ALA A 442 -13.05 11.39 -12.48
C ALA A 442 -11.59 11.05 -12.20
N ALA A 443 -11.29 9.75 -12.19
CA ALA A 443 -9.93 9.21 -12.23
C ALA A 443 -9.78 8.33 -13.47
N LEU A 444 -8.68 8.46 -14.20
CA LEU A 444 -8.41 7.79 -15.46
C LEU A 444 -7.08 7.05 -15.35
N LYS A 445 -7.07 5.75 -15.67
CA LYS A 445 -5.90 4.88 -15.48
C LYS A 445 -5.38 4.37 -16.82
N GLY A 446 -4.09 4.61 -17.08
CA GLY A 446 -3.31 3.88 -18.07
C GLY A 446 -2.49 2.80 -17.38
N GLY A 447 -1.21 3.09 -17.12
CA GLY A 447 -0.31 2.17 -16.41
C GLY A 447 -0.04 0.88 -17.18
N ASN A 448 0.28 -0.19 -16.44
CA ASN A 448 0.49 -1.53 -17.00
C ASN A 448 0.08 -2.66 -16.05
N ASN A 449 -0.12 -3.87 -16.59
CA ASN A 449 -0.58 -5.04 -15.82
C ASN A 449 0.54 -5.80 -15.08
N ASN A 450 1.59 -5.09 -14.64
CA ASN A 450 2.67 -5.61 -13.78
C ASN A 450 3.03 -4.65 -12.64
N GLU A 451 2.12 -3.74 -12.30
CA GLU A 451 2.19 -2.94 -11.09
C GLU A 451 2.07 -3.86 -9.84
N ILE A 452 2.57 -3.41 -8.68
CA ILE A 452 2.44 -4.20 -7.45
C ILE A 452 0.97 -4.15 -7.02
N HIS A 453 0.40 -5.30 -6.62
CA HIS A 453 -1.03 -5.43 -6.30
C HIS A 453 -1.97 -5.02 -7.45
N ASN A 454 -1.50 -5.11 -8.70
CA ASN A 454 -2.29 -4.71 -9.86
C ASN A 454 -3.50 -5.62 -10.12
N HIS A 455 -4.43 -5.04 -10.86
CA HIS A 455 -5.46 -5.74 -11.63
C HIS A 455 -5.11 -5.67 -13.13
N ASN A 456 -5.86 -6.35 -13.98
CA ASN A 456 -5.73 -6.23 -15.43
C ASN A 456 -6.67 -5.13 -15.95
N ASP A 457 -6.28 -3.87 -15.81
CA ASP A 457 -7.18 -2.71 -15.87
C ASP A 457 -6.65 -1.54 -16.72
N VAL A 458 -5.76 -1.80 -17.68
CA VAL A 458 -5.20 -0.75 -18.56
C VAL A 458 -6.32 -0.04 -19.32
N GLY A 459 -6.47 1.26 -19.07
CA GLY A 459 -7.54 2.08 -19.65
C GLY A 459 -8.78 2.23 -18.77
N SER A 460 -8.78 1.76 -17.52
CA SER A 460 -9.92 1.91 -16.60
C SER A 460 -10.18 3.37 -16.24
N PHE A 461 -11.37 3.64 -15.70
CA PHE A 461 -11.77 4.95 -15.24
C PHE A 461 -12.81 4.84 -14.13
N SER A 462 -12.89 5.86 -13.27
CA SER A 462 -13.92 6.00 -12.23
C SER A 462 -14.57 7.37 -12.32
N VAL A 463 -15.87 7.46 -12.07
CA VAL A 463 -16.68 8.68 -12.12
C VAL A 463 -17.39 8.88 -10.79
N VAL A 464 -17.17 10.05 -10.20
CA VAL A 464 -17.79 10.48 -8.95
C VAL A 464 -18.72 11.63 -9.24
N VAL A 465 -19.93 11.60 -8.69
CA VAL A 465 -20.88 12.72 -8.68
C VAL A 465 -21.19 13.05 -7.23
N GLY A 466 -21.02 14.32 -6.85
CA GLY A 466 -21.17 14.72 -5.46
C GLY A 466 -20.19 13.97 -4.56
N ASN A 467 -20.71 13.13 -3.68
CA ASN A 467 -19.94 12.29 -2.75
C ASN A 467 -20.03 10.79 -3.06
N GLU A 468 -20.52 10.41 -4.25
CA GLU A 468 -20.78 9.01 -4.62
C GLU A 468 -20.03 8.61 -5.90
N MET A 469 -19.35 7.45 -5.85
CA MET A 469 -18.79 6.83 -7.05
C MET A 469 -19.89 6.01 -7.74
N LEU A 470 -20.37 6.48 -8.89
CA LEU A 470 -21.48 5.85 -9.63
C LEU A 470 -20.99 4.87 -10.71
N MET A 471 -19.72 4.97 -11.13
CA MET A 471 -19.11 4.14 -12.16
C MET A 471 -17.63 3.99 -11.83
N GLY A 472 -17.06 2.80 -11.93
CA GLY A 472 -15.63 2.64 -11.75
C GLY A 472 -15.16 1.24 -11.39
N ASP A 473 -13.89 1.15 -11.02
CA ASP A 473 -13.24 -0.11 -10.69
C ASP A 473 -13.91 -0.83 -9.50
N PRO A 474 -13.89 -2.17 -9.49
CA PRO A 474 -14.50 -2.96 -8.43
C PRO A 474 -13.73 -2.86 -7.10
N GLY A 475 -12.47 -2.44 -7.14
CA GLY A 475 -11.56 -2.40 -6.00
C GLY A 475 -10.96 -3.76 -5.64
N GLY A 476 -10.15 -3.78 -4.60
CA GLY A 476 -9.47 -4.98 -4.10
C GLY A 476 -10.41 -5.99 -3.44
N PRO A 477 -10.00 -7.27 -3.38
CA PRO A 477 -10.74 -8.30 -2.67
C PRO A 477 -10.72 -8.09 -1.15
N PHE A 478 -11.78 -8.51 -0.46
CA PHE A 478 -11.85 -8.48 1.00
C PHE A 478 -11.04 -9.59 1.68
N VAL A 479 -10.89 -10.73 1.02
CA VAL A 479 -10.13 -11.88 1.53
C VAL A 479 -9.06 -12.29 0.52
N TYR A 480 -7.87 -12.66 0.98
CA TYR A 480 -6.87 -13.27 0.10
C TYR A 480 -6.86 -14.79 0.25
N SER A 481 -6.72 -15.50 -0.87
CA SER A 481 -6.51 -16.95 -0.90
C SER A 481 -5.17 -17.28 -1.56
N ALA A 482 -4.77 -18.56 -1.53
CA ALA A 482 -3.61 -19.03 -2.28
C ALA A 482 -3.70 -18.70 -3.78
N LYS A 483 -4.91 -18.71 -4.36
CA LYS A 483 -5.15 -18.35 -5.77
C LYS A 483 -4.83 -16.89 -6.06
N THR A 484 -5.10 -15.99 -5.11
CA THR A 484 -4.92 -14.55 -5.31
C THR A 484 -3.46 -14.15 -5.54
N PHE A 485 -2.51 -14.94 -5.02
CA PHE A 485 -1.07 -14.75 -5.22
C PHE A 485 -0.44 -15.84 -6.10
N GLY A 486 -1.28 -16.67 -6.72
CA GLY A 486 -0.88 -17.78 -7.58
C GLY A 486 -1.14 -17.52 -9.06
N PRO A 487 -0.89 -18.51 -9.93
CA PRO A 487 -1.13 -18.39 -11.37
C PRO A 487 -2.61 -18.17 -11.72
N GLU A 488 -3.53 -18.51 -10.81
CA GLU A 488 -4.97 -18.32 -10.98
C GLU A 488 -5.45 -16.90 -10.59
N ARG A 489 -4.55 -15.97 -10.23
CA ARG A 489 -4.91 -14.60 -9.77
C ARG A 489 -5.91 -13.88 -10.69
N TYR A 490 -5.75 -14.00 -12.00
CA TYR A 490 -6.59 -13.30 -12.97
C TYR A 490 -7.81 -14.10 -13.43
N THR A 491 -8.12 -15.22 -12.76
CA THR A 491 -9.40 -15.93 -12.93
C THR A 491 -10.52 -15.27 -12.14
N PHE A 492 -10.18 -14.52 -11.09
CA PHE A 492 -11.12 -13.67 -10.39
C PHE A 492 -11.54 -12.53 -11.32
N LYS A 493 -12.84 -12.44 -11.65
CA LYS A 493 -13.41 -11.35 -12.44
C LYS A 493 -13.15 -9.98 -11.81
N SER A 494 -13.02 -9.89 -10.49
CA SER A 494 -12.70 -8.61 -9.82
C SER A 494 -11.23 -8.19 -9.92
N ILE A 495 -10.34 -9.04 -10.45
CA ILE A 495 -8.89 -8.79 -10.61
C ILE A 495 -8.48 -8.84 -12.09
N GLY A 496 -9.10 -9.73 -12.87
CA GLY A 496 -8.98 -9.78 -14.33
C GLY A 496 -9.86 -8.73 -15.00
N SER A 497 -9.57 -8.35 -16.26
CA SER A 497 -10.20 -7.20 -16.94
C SER A 497 -11.71 -7.25 -17.07
N TYR A 498 -12.34 -8.43 -16.99
CA TYR A 498 -13.78 -8.58 -17.14
C TYR A 498 -14.57 -7.78 -16.10
N GLY A 499 -14.07 -7.60 -14.88
CA GLY A 499 -14.73 -6.79 -13.85
C GLY A 499 -14.40 -5.30 -13.91
N HIS A 500 -13.56 -4.85 -14.85
CA HIS A 500 -13.11 -3.46 -14.98
C HIS A 500 -13.80 -2.73 -16.15
N PRO A 501 -13.88 -1.39 -16.12
CA PRO A 501 -14.51 -0.60 -17.18
C PRO A 501 -13.59 -0.47 -18.41
N VAL A 502 -13.11 -1.61 -18.89
CA VAL A 502 -12.25 -1.79 -20.07
C VAL A 502 -12.91 -2.75 -21.06
N PRO A 503 -12.61 -2.66 -22.37
CA PRO A 503 -13.31 -3.43 -23.38
C PRO A 503 -13.09 -4.95 -23.28
N LEU A 504 -14.05 -5.74 -23.77
CA LEU A 504 -13.81 -7.13 -24.14
C LEU A 504 -13.58 -7.18 -25.67
N VAL A 505 -12.40 -7.61 -26.08
CA VAL A 505 -11.95 -7.47 -27.48
C VAL A 505 -11.89 -8.83 -28.14
N ALA A 506 -12.72 -9.07 -29.16
CA ALA A 506 -12.85 -10.38 -29.79
C ALA A 506 -13.09 -11.53 -28.77
N GLY A 507 -13.86 -11.24 -27.71
CA GLY A 507 -14.12 -12.18 -26.61
C GLY A 507 -12.91 -12.48 -25.72
N LYS A 508 -11.88 -11.62 -25.72
CA LYS A 508 -10.66 -11.79 -24.92
C LYS A 508 -10.50 -10.67 -23.90
N ASP A 509 -10.17 -11.08 -22.68
CA ASP A 509 -9.67 -10.24 -21.60
C ASP A 509 -8.25 -9.71 -21.88
N GLN A 510 -7.84 -8.72 -21.11
CA GLN A 510 -6.46 -8.25 -21.08
C GLN A 510 -5.51 -9.32 -20.53
N GLN A 511 -4.29 -9.34 -21.05
CA GLN A 511 -3.19 -10.17 -20.53
C GLN A 511 -2.52 -9.51 -19.32
N ALA A 512 -1.99 -10.33 -18.42
CA ALA A 512 -1.11 -9.87 -17.35
C ALA A 512 0.31 -9.58 -17.86
N GLY A 513 1.07 -8.78 -17.10
CA GLY A 513 2.48 -8.48 -17.35
C GLY A 513 2.73 -7.12 -18.00
N ALA A 514 3.99 -6.65 -17.93
CA ALA A 514 4.37 -5.28 -18.31
C ALA A 514 4.21 -4.99 -19.81
N ALA A 515 4.09 -6.03 -20.64
CA ALA A 515 3.81 -5.89 -22.07
C ALA A 515 2.39 -5.36 -22.33
N ALA A 516 1.44 -5.59 -21.40
CA ALA A 516 0.13 -4.94 -21.41
C ALA A 516 0.25 -3.57 -20.73
N GLN A 517 0.40 -2.52 -21.55
CA GLN A 517 0.64 -1.15 -21.07
C GLN A 517 -0.09 -0.13 -21.94
N ALA A 518 -0.54 0.95 -21.32
CA ALA A 518 -1.06 2.10 -22.04
C ALA A 518 0.08 2.93 -22.63
N VAL A 519 -0.01 3.28 -23.91
CA VAL A 519 0.88 4.28 -24.53
C VAL A 519 0.12 5.61 -24.63
N ILE A 520 0.48 6.57 -23.78
CA ILE A 520 -0.15 7.90 -23.78
C ILE A 520 0.27 8.67 -25.05
N SER A 521 -0.69 8.88 -25.95
CA SER A 521 -0.48 9.59 -27.22
C SER A 521 -0.88 11.05 -27.17
N LYS A 522 -1.68 11.47 -26.17
CA LYS A 522 -2.09 12.87 -25.98
C LYS A 522 -2.42 13.14 -24.51
N ALA A 523 -1.94 14.28 -24.00
CA ALA A 523 -2.24 14.79 -22.67
C ALA A 523 -2.33 16.32 -22.77
N ASN A 524 -3.50 16.80 -23.19
CA ASN A 524 -3.75 18.22 -23.44
C ASN A 524 -4.70 18.77 -22.39
N PHE A 525 -4.20 19.67 -21.56
CA PHE A 525 -4.84 20.11 -20.34
C PHE A 525 -5.09 21.62 -20.38
N THR A 526 -6.35 22.05 -20.29
CA THR A 526 -6.76 23.46 -20.15
C THR A 526 -7.70 23.62 -18.96
N ASP A 527 -7.90 24.83 -18.45
CA ASP A 527 -8.82 25.06 -17.32
C ASP A 527 -10.25 24.62 -17.64
N GLN A 528 -10.69 24.75 -18.89
CA GLN A 528 -12.04 24.35 -19.28
C GLN A 528 -12.15 22.84 -19.57
N ARG A 529 -11.09 22.20 -20.06
CA ARG A 529 -11.16 20.85 -20.63
C ARG A 529 -9.84 20.10 -20.52
N ASP A 530 -9.91 18.82 -20.18
CA ASP A 530 -8.79 17.88 -20.23
C ASP A 530 -9.03 16.80 -21.27
N GLU A 531 -8.05 16.57 -22.13
CA GLU A 531 -8.03 15.48 -23.09
C GLU A 531 -6.86 14.55 -22.80
N PHE A 532 -7.17 13.27 -22.58
CA PHE A 532 -6.19 12.25 -22.25
C PHE A 532 -6.42 11.03 -23.13
N THR A 533 -5.45 10.70 -23.97
CA THR A 533 -5.60 9.67 -24.99
C THR A 533 -4.49 8.65 -24.91
N MET A 534 -4.87 7.37 -24.97
CA MET A 534 -3.97 6.24 -24.84
C MET A 534 -4.27 5.15 -25.88
N ASP A 535 -3.22 4.50 -26.35
CA ASP A 535 -3.32 3.22 -27.05
C ASP A 535 -3.24 2.10 -26.01
N ILE A 536 -4.25 1.24 -25.96
CA ILE A 536 -4.34 0.09 -25.05
C ILE A 536 -4.34 -1.25 -25.80
N SER A 537 -3.98 -1.25 -27.09
CA SER A 537 -3.98 -2.46 -27.93
C SER A 537 -3.07 -3.56 -27.37
N SER A 538 -1.93 -3.15 -26.82
CA SER A 538 -0.93 -4.07 -26.25
C SER A 538 -1.48 -4.91 -25.09
N ALA A 539 -2.56 -4.46 -24.44
CA ALA A 539 -3.20 -5.18 -23.36
C ALA A 539 -3.92 -6.45 -23.84
N TYR A 540 -4.26 -6.59 -25.13
CA TYR A 540 -5.05 -7.69 -25.65
C TYR A 540 -4.23 -8.62 -26.55
N LYS A 541 -4.18 -9.91 -26.23
CA LYS A 541 -3.59 -10.95 -27.10
C LYS A 541 -4.56 -11.33 -28.23
N VAL A 542 -4.88 -10.39 -29.11
CA VAL A 542 -5.77 -10.58 -30.27
C VAL A 542 -4.96 -10.34 -31.55
N PRO A 543 -4.54 -11.40 -32.28
CA PRO A 543 -3.63 -11.26 -33.44
C PRO A 543 -4.15 -10.35 -34.57
N ASN A 544 -5.47 -10.22 -34.67
CA ASN A 544 -6.12 -9.39 -35.67
C ASN A 544 -6.35 -7.95 -35.21
N LEU A 545 -6.14 -7.60 -33.92
CA LEU A 545 -6.27 -6.22 -33.44
C LEU A 545 -5.06 -5.40 -33.90
N THR A 546 -5.31 -4.32 -34.64
CA THR A 546 -4.25 -3.40 -35.10
C THR A 546 -4.27 -2.07 -34.37
N GLN A 547 -5.42 -1.69 -33.81
CA GLN A 547 -5.56 -0.46 -33.05
C GLN A 547 -6.72 -0.57 -32.05
N LEU A 548 -6.50 -0.06 -30.85
CA LEU A 548 -7.50 0.26 -29.84
C LEU A 548 -7.05 1.51 -29.09
N LYS A 549 -7.60 2.64 -29.49
CA LYS A 549 -7.29 3.95 -28.94
C LYS A 549 -8.45 4.42 -28.07
N ARG A 550 -8.18 4.65 -26.79
CA ARG A 550 -9.13 5.19 -25.82
C ARG A 550 -8.84 6.67 -25.57
N THR A 551 -9.85 7.50 -25.76
CA THR A 551 -9.79 8.95 -25.52
C THR A 551 -10.75 9.32 -24.40
N PHE A 552 -10.23 9.99 -23.39
CA PHE A 552 -10.99 10.63 -22.34
C PHE A 552 -11.06 12.14 -22.59
N LEU A 553 -12.26 12.70 -22.50
CA LEU A 553 -12.51 14.13 -22.57
C LEU A 553 -13.32 14.55 -21.35
N TYR A 554 -12.69 15.28 -20.45
CA TYR A 554 -13.34 15.85 -19.29
C TYR A 554 -13.63 17.33 -19.53
N ASP A 555 -14.90 17.72 -19.52
CA ASP A 555 -15.36 19.09 -19.74
C ASP A 555 -15.91 19.65 -18.44
N ARG A 556 -15.40 20.81 -17.99
CA ARG A 556 -15.81 21.47 -16.73
C ARG A 556 -17.00 22.41 -16.88
N GLN A 557 -17.59 22.52 -18.07
CA GLN A 557 -18.79 23.33 -18.26
C GLN A 557 -20.00 22.74 -17.52
N ASP A 558 -20.89 23.64 -17.10
CA ASP A 558 -22.14 23.32 -16.38
C ASP A 558 -21.91 22.40 -15.15
N LEU A 559 -22.46 21.17 -15.15
CA LEU A 559 -22.29 20.20 -14.05
C LEU A 559 -21.01 19.36 -14.17
N SER A 560 -20.17 19.65 -15.17
CA SER A 560 -19.07 18.82 -15.67
C SER A 560 -19.54 17.51 -16.34
N SER A 561 -18.72 17.00 -17.27
CA SER A 561 -18.99 15.73 -17.96
C SER A 561 -17.71 14.99 -18.31
N LEU A 562 -17.77 13.66 -18.36
CA LEU A 562 -16.70 12.81 -18.86
C LEU A 562 -17.19 12.10 -20.13
N THR A 563 -16.43 12.20 -21.22
CA THR A 563 -16.64 11.40 -22.42
C THR A 563 -15.50 10.40 -22.56
N VAL A 564 -15.85 9.13 -22.77
CA VAL A 564 -14.92 8.04 -23.06
C VAL A 564 -15.20 7.56 -24.47
N LYS A 565 -14.19 7.55 -25.32
CA LYS A 565 -14.29 7.12 -26.71
C LYS A 565 -13.27 6.05 -27.01
N ASP A 566 -13.72 4.93 -27.55
CA ASP A 566 -12.86 3.88 -28.10
C ASP A 566 -12.96 3.87 -29.62
N ASP A 567 -11.81 3.98 -30.28
CA ASP A 567 -11.63 3.78 -31.72
C ASP A 567 -10.81 2.48 -31.93
N PHE A 568 -11.40 1.49 -32.60
CA PHE A 568 -10.78 0.18 -32.79
C PHE A 568 -10.69 -0.23 -34.26
N GLN A 569 -9.66 -1.03 -34.57
CA GLN A 569 -9.45 -1.61 -35.88
C GLN A 569 -8.90 -3.04 -35.77
N PHE A 570 -9.44 -3.90 -36.61
CA PHE A 570 -9.07 -5.29 -36.80
C PHE A 570 -8.72 -5.57 -38.27
N LYS A 571 -7.93 -6.63 -38.50
CA LYS A 571 -7.65 -7.17 -39.85
C LYS A 571 -8.82 -7.93 -40.46
N ALA A 572 -9.78 -8.36 -39.63
CA ALA A 572 -10.97 -9.09 -40.02
C ALA A 572 -12.10 -8.78 -39.01
N LYS A 573 -13.36 -8.98 -39.41
CA LYS A 573 -14.51 -8.71 -38.54
C LYS A 573 -14.38 -9.45 -37.20
N ALA A 574 -14.52 -8.71 -36.10
CA ALA A 574 -14.49 -9.25 -34.75
C ALA A 574 -15.48 -8.50 -33.85
N ASN A 575 -15.87 -9.15 -32.75
CA ASN A 575 -16.73 -8.54 -31.74
C ASN A 575 -15.97 -7.51 -30.91
N PHE A 576 -16.64 -6.44 -30.53
CA PHE A 576 -16.15 -5.44 -29.59
C PHE A 576 -17.24 -5.11 -28.57
N GLU A 577 -16.87 -5.11 -27.29
CA GLU A 577 -17.76 -4.78 -26.20
C GLU A 577 -17.13 -3.68 -25.34
N PHE A 578 -17.85 -2.58 -25.17
CA PHE A 578 -17.50 -1.53 -24.20
C PHE A 578 -18.13 -1.85 -22.85
N ALA A 579 -17.35 -1.75 -21.78
CA ALA A 579 -17.80 -2.11 -20.44
C ALA A 579 -18.11 -0.90 -19.56
N LEU A 580 -19.21 -0.99 -18.84
CA LEU A 580 -19.57 -0.11 -17.74
C LEU A 580 -19.65 -0.95 -16.46
N ILE A 581 -18.98 -0.51 -15.39
CA ILE A 581 -18.93 -1.20 -14.10
C ILE A 581 -19.54 -0.30 -13.03
N THR A 582 -20.61 -0.74 -12.38
CA THR A 582 -21.35 0.08 -11.43
C THR A 582 -21.83 -0.69 -10.20
N ARG A 583 -22.00 0.03 -9.09
CA ARG A 583 -22.75 -0.40 -7.91
C ARG A 583 -24.06 0.35 -7.74
N ALA A 584 -24.30 1.38 -8.53
CA ALA A 584 -25.54 2.11 -8.55
C ALA A 584 -26.68 1.23 -9.10
N GLY A 585 -27.92 1.57 -8.75
CA GLY A 585 -29.06 1.08 -9.50
C GLY A 585 -28.95 1.57 -10.95
N TRP A 586 -29.36 0.78 -11.94
CA TRP A 586 -29.29 1.22 -13.33
C TRP A 586 -30.52 0.81 -14.11
N ARG A 587 -30.85 1.60 -15.14
CA ARG A 587 -31.90 1.29 -16.11
C ARG A 587 -31.60 1.93 -17.45
N GLN A 588 -31.96 1.25 -18.53
CA GLN A 588 -31.97 1.86 -19.85
C GLN A 588 -33.20 2.78 -19.96
N THR A 589 -33.00 4.08 -20.19
CA THR A 589 -34.06 5.09 -20.27
C THR A 589 -34.47 5.43 -21.69
N GLY A 590 -33.74 4.93 -22.68
CA GLY A 590 -33.98 5.13 -24.11
C GLY A 590 -33.00 4.29 -24.93
N PRO A 591 -33.10 4.31 -26.28
CA PRO A 591 -32.27 3.46 -27.14
C PRO A 591 -30.76 3.67 -26.88
N ASP A 592 -30.35 4.91 -26.64
CA ASP A 592 -28.95 5.33 -26.52
C ASP A 592 -28.58 5.86 -25.12
N SER A 593 -29.37 5.53 -24.08
CA SER A 593 -29.17 6.12 -22.74
C SER A 593 -29.40 5.15 -21.58
N ILE A 594 -28.49 5.19 -20.61
CA ILE A 594 -28.54 4.43 -19.36
C ILE A 594 -28.44 5.40 -18.19
N GLU A 595 -29.40 5.36 -17.27
CA GLU A 595 -29.38 6.10 -16.02
C GLU A 595 -28.79 5.24 -14.90
N PHE A 596 -28.00 5.86 -14.03
CA PHE A 596 -27.41 5.31 -12.82
C PHE A 596 -27.92 6.11 -11.61
N ASP A 597 -28.44 5.39 -10.62
CA ASP A 597 -29.08 5.90 -9.41
C ASP A 597 -28.25 5.50 -8.18
N GLY A 598 -27.54 6.48 -7.60
CA GLY A 598 -26.87 6.33 -6.31
C GLY A 598 -27.86 6.46 -5.15
N GLU A 599 -27.35 6.67 -3.94
CA GLU A 599 -28.21 6.96 -2.79
C GLU A 599 -28.81 8.36 -2.87
N LYS A 600 -28.05 9.33 -3.40
CA LYS A 600 -28.43 10.76 -3.43
C LYS A 600 -28.17 11.41 -4.77
N GLU A 601 -27.21 10.92 -5.53
CA GLU A 601 -26.75 11.48 -6.78
C GLU A 601 -27.12 10.55 -7.95
N LYS A 602 -27.38 11.17 -9.11
CA LYS A 602 -27.75 10.45 -10.33
C LYS A 602 -26.87 10.87 -11.49
N MET A 603 -26.71 9.96 -12.44
CA MET A 603 -25.93 10.20 -13.65
C MET A 603 -26.57 9.49 -14.84
N ILE A 604 -26.44 10.08 -16.02
CA ILE A 604 -26.80 9.46 -17.29
C ILE A 604 -25.55 9.19 -18.12
N ALA A 605 -25.46 8.01 -18.72
CA ALA A 605 -24.54 7.70 -19.79
C ALA A 605 -25.28 7.77 -21.14
N ILE A 606 -24.79 8.59 -22.04
CA ILE A 606 -25.31 8.75 -23.41
C ILE A 606 -24.34 8.04 -24.36
N ILE A 607 -24.83 7.07 -25.11
CA ILE A 607 -24.04 6.18 -25.95
C ILE A 607 -24.20 6.61 -27.41
N LYS A 608 -23.09 6.67 -28.15
CA LYS A 608 -23.09 6.94 -29.59
C LYS A 608 -22.19 5.95 -30.31
N THR A 609 -22.75 5.27 -31.31
CA THR A 609 -22.06 4.34 -32.20
C THR A 609 -22.62 4.45 -33.60
N PRO A 610 -21.82 4.26 -34.67
CA PRO A 610 -22.31 4.35 -36.05
C PRO A 610 -23.35 3.30 -36.46
N LYS A 611 -23.39 2.13 -35.82
CA LYS A 611 -24.14 0.95 -36.28
C LYS A 611 -25.10 0.34 -35.23
N GLY A 612 -25.44 1.09 -34.18
CA GLY A 612 -26.24 0.58 -33.07
C GLY A 612 -25.46 -0.38 -32.15
N PHE A 613 -26.14 -0.88 -31.12
CA PHE A 613 -25.58 -1.79 -30.12
C PHE A 613 -26.69 -2.58 -29.41
N HIS A 614 -26.32 -3.63 -28.70
CA HIS A 614 -27.19 -4.28 -27.71
C HIS A 614 -26.51 -4.31 -26.33
N ILE A 615 -27.32 -4.40 -25.28
CA ILE A 615 -26.84 -4.42 -23.90
C ILE A 615 -26.92 -5.84 -23.35
N ILE A 616 -25.83 -6.27 -22.71
CA ILE A 616 -25.83 -7.42 -21.80
C ILE A 616 -25.45 -6.93 -20.39
N SER A 617 -25.86 -7.65 -19.36
CA SER A 617 -25.39 -7.37 -18.01
C SER A 617 -25.16 -8.64 -17.19
N GLU A 618 -24.21 -8.56 -16.27
CA GLU A 618 -23.91 -9.60 -15.30
C GLU A 618 -23.71 -8.96 -13.92
N LYS A 619 -24.42 -9.47 -12.91
CA LYS A 619 -24.12 -9.17 -11.51
C LYS A 619 -22.98 -10.07 -11.06
N ILE A 620 -21.88 -9.48 -10.62
CA ILE A 620 -20.68 -10.17 -10.15
C ILE A 620 -20.63 -10.06 -8.63
N GLU A 621 -20.38 -11.18 -7.98
CA GLU A 621 -20.18 -11.28 -6.54
C GLU A 621 -19.00 -12.22 -6.28
N GLU A 622 -17.85 -11.63 -6.01
CA GLU A 622 -16.60 -12.36 -5.87
C GLU A 622 -15.73 -11.67 -4.82
N ASN A 623 -15.94 -12.06 -3.56
CA ASN A 623 -15.09 -11.66 -2.43
C ASN A 623 -14.82 -10.13 -2.36
N SER A 624 -15.84 -9.36 -2.69
CA SER A 624 -15.89 -7.90 -2.75
C SER A 624 -17.37 -7.49 -2.73
N PRO A 625 -17.73 -6.23 -2.45
CA PRO A 625 -19.12 -5.81 -2.56
C PRO A 625 -19.59 -6.02 -3.99
N SER A 626 -20.76 -6.66 -4.16
CA SER A 626 -21.29 -6.98 -5.48
C SER A 626 -21.39 -5.74 -6.37
N PHE A 627 -21.13 -5.92 -7.65
CA PHE A 627 -21.22 -4.89 -8.69
C PHE A 627 -21.80 -5.49 -9.96
N THR A 628 -22.24 -4.63 -10.87
CA THR A 628 -22.79 -5.03 -12.16
C THR A 628 -21.83 -4.62 -13.28
N ARG A 629 -21.50 -5.57 -14.15
CA ARG A 629 -20.95 -5.30 -15.48
C ARG A 629 -22.09 -5.10 -16.45
N ILE A 630 -22.08 -4.01 -17.19
CA ILE A 630 -22.99 -3.74 -18.31
C ILE A 630 -22.13 -3.66 -19.57
N GLY A 631 -22.29 -4.63 -20.46
CA GLY A 631 -21.60 -4.70 -21.74
C GLY A 631 -22.43 -4.05 -22.83
N ILE A 632 -21.85 -3.06 -23.52
CA ILE A 632 -22.39 -2.47 -24.74
C ILE A 632 -21.73 -3.18 -25.92
N VAL A 633 -22.46 -4.10 -26.53
CA VAL A 633 -21.94 -5.01 -27.55
C VAL A 633 -22.26 -4.46 -28.94
N LEU A 634 -21.23 -4.30 -29.75
CA LEU A 634 -21.34 -3.87 -31.14
C LEU A 634 -21.38 -5.08 -32.08
N ASP A 635 -22.07 -4.92 -33.21
CA ASP A 635 -22.03 -5.92 -34.28
C ASP A 635 -20.59 -6.12 -34.80
N PRO A 636 -20.21 -7.36 -35.17
CA PRO A 636 -18.86 -7.64 -35.62
C PRO A 636 -18.43 -6.78 -36.81
N SER A 637 -17.30 -6.10 -36.68
CA SER A 637 -16.77 -5.19 -37.69
C SER A 637 -15.24 -5.23 -37.78
N GLU A 638 -14.69 -4.77 -38.91
CA GLU A 638 -13.23 -4.58 -39.08
C GLU A 638 -12.76 -3.28 -38.42
N SER A 639 -13.65 -2.32 -38.24
CA SER A 639 -13.37 -1.08 -37.51
C SER A 639 -14.65 -0.52 -36.95
N GLY A 640 -14.51 0.29 -35.92
CA GLY A 640 -15.65 0.94 -35.30
C GLY A 640 -15.22 1.96 -34.27
N SER A 641 -16.21 2.69 -33.78
CA SER A 641 -16.04 3.57 -32.66
C SER A 641 -17.28 3.56 -31.78
N ILE A 642 -17.06 3.75 -30.49
CA ILE A 642 -18.10 3.96 -29.51
C ILE A 642 -17.70 5.13 -28.63
N THR A 643 -18.65 6.02 -28.36
CA THR A 643 -18.49 7.16 -27.47
C THR A 643 -19.55 7.08 -26.38
N VAL A 644 -19.13 7.15 -25.12
CA VAL A 644 -20.04 7.20 -23.97
C VAL A 644 -19.77 8.49 -23.21
N THR A 645 -20.79 9.34 -23.08
CA THR A 645 -20.72 10.60 -22.33
C THR A 645 -21.53 10.50 -21.05
N PHE A 646 -20.85 10.66 -19.92
CA PHE A 646 -21.42 10.69 -18.58
C PHE A 646 -21.75 12.12 -18.16
N LYS A 647 -22.97 12.35 -17.65
CA LYS A 647 -23.42 13.65 -17.12
C LYS A 647 -24.22 13.48 -15.84
N PRO A 648 -24.03 14.33 -14.81
CA PRO A 648 -24.93 14.35 -13.66
C PRO A 648 -26.36 14.67 -14.10
N ILE A 649 -27.33 14.07 -13.42
CA ILE A 649 -28.74 14.46 -13.51
C ILE A 649 -29.05 15.28 -12.26
N THR A 650 -29.46 16.54 -12.44
CA THR A 650 -30.06 17.28 -11.34
C THR A 650 -31.44 16.71 -11.05
N SER A 651 -31.67 16.26 -9.82
CA SER A 651 -33.03 16.18 -9.29
C SER A 651 -33.65 17.58 -9.43
N LEU A 652 -34.80 17.63 -10.11
CA LEU A 652 -35.63 18.84 -10.21
C LEU A 652 -36.12 19.27 -8.84
#